data_AF-A0A0K1W1I4-F1
#
_entry.id   AF-A0A0K1W1I4-F1
#
_cell.length_a   1.000
_cell.length_b   1.000
_cell.length_c   1.000
_cell.angle_alpha   90.00
_cell.angle_beta   90.00
_cell.angle_gamma   90.00
#
_symmetry.space_group_name_H-M   'P 1'
#
loop_
_entity.id
_entity.type
_entity.pdbx_description
1 polymer ?
#
loop_
_entity_poly.entity_id
_entity_poly.type
_entity_poly.pdbx_seq_one_letter_code
_entity_poly.pdbx_strand_id
1 'polypeptide(L)'
;MKKLLGFLMSIGLTVSPAATIISCGSDNDNGNTDGEQGGGETTDPNQEGLSYEKVRDQYLKEVNDFVNKNISTQVQNQDWTEATSYSNEDKEFFNANALKKAAELAKKTKEESSGEESSIDLSELFKKTEATELKTKFFANVKSIIDFSKIQDGIKSIADKKEYSSLITKGVEKDKLIEVDESTVNANNTENVKATLKFYNKEESEANKSNFFASLENVNISFKFNFKAKDGNQLAPATNNIFNFTYKITTYGNVVDFINKKAKELKFKYLKDGDSIIESGLKSGSNADKFESYDQLNNKSTGKYITTFNSEEFKTKLTDDLKTGEIEGVKFEIKPKNNNLVNELSKDENSWDYEMNSLNSSKSVFSWKNEKSGWEDDKIEGREELYKYIFRTASKENDTDGEALLKKDYLNKANLDNWFKDYKDKFVKENIEGKNDEYLTTNKEAILNQINITNKLKIVKLNSLELNINGGSGQGGFTTSIDDIFITAGYSIDKEENLSTSKFDENSLTYKSIVANSLKGINSYKNSFGIAPTSSENKVASFSGKTGVNIGGKELNLWTDSFSSDYLSTDNENPNLIYLVYEDGAKKFNDNLSLIQNSGTGSDTQKAVREKLLKEGNQTNFSWEFGTSYSDRVRVRFIKSLEDEGAPKDRDTKGFIIDGIYGSGSDNAPIRFNLDFMNIEFRVDTIWKLSSGNRYKSAIEIVE
;
A
#
# COMPACT_ATOMS: atom_id res chain seq x y z
N MET A 1 -52.14 -17.47 28.61
CA MET A 1 -51.58 -16.21 28.05
C MET A 1 -50.53 -15.49 28.91
N LYS A 2 -50.24 -15.87 30.16
CA LYS A 2 -49.11 -15.27 30.93
C LYS A 2 -47.77 -16.01 30.83
N LYS A 3 -47.74 -17.24 30.30
CA LYS A 3 -46.51 -18.01 30.06
C LYS A 3 -45.87 -17.79 28.68
N LEU A 4 -46.62 -17.24 27.72
CA LEU A 4 -46.08 -16.88 26.38
C LEU A 4 -45.31 -15.55 26.41
N LEU A 5 -45.72 -14.61 27.28
CA LEU A 5 -45.04 -13.32 27.45
C LEU A 5 -43.65 -13.46 28.09
N GLY A 6 -43.45 -14.47 28.94
CA GLY A 6 -42.14 -14.75 29.55
C GLY A 6 -41.12 -15.36 28.58
N PHE A 7 -41.57 -16.06 27.54
CA PHE A 7 -40.68 -16.67 26.53
C PHE A 7 -40.31 -15.68 25.41
N LEU A 8 -41.15 -14.67 25.15
CA LEU A 8 -40.87 -13.57 24.21
C LEU A 8 -39.91 -12.50 24.79
N MET A 9 -39.84 -12.35 26.12
CA MET A 9 -38.87 -11.44 26.76
C MET A 9 -37.45 -12.01 26.87
N SER A 10 -37.25 -13.32 26.69
CA SER A 10 -35.92 -13.95 26.70
C SER A 10 -35.26 -14.09 25.31
N ILE A 11 -35.94 -13.68 24.22
CA ILE A 11 -35.41 -13.75 22.85
C ILE A 11 -35.33 -12.34 22.19
N GLY A 12 -35.77 -11.29 22.88
CA GLY A 12 -35.92 -9.93 22.34
C GLY A 12 -34.94 -8.86 22.84
N LEU A 13 -33.75 -9.22 23.34
CA LEU A 13 -32.74 -8.25 23.80
C LEU A 13 -31.37 -8.46 23.15
N THR A 14 -31.30 -8.35 21.82
CA THR A 14 -30.07 -7.99 21.08
C THR A 14 -30.42 -7.62 19.63
N VAL A 15 -31.10 -6.50 19.39
CA VAL A 15 -30.84 -5.57 18.28
C VAL A 15 -31.59 -4.28 18.63
N SER A 16 -30.87 -3.26 19.08
CA SER A 16 -31.40 -1.88 19.07
C SER A 16 -31.35 -1.40 17.61
N PRO A 17 -32.48 -1.04 16.98
CA PRO A 17 -32.44 -0.18 15.82
C PRO A 17 -32.25 1.25 16.33
N ALA A 18 -31.04 1.79 16.16
CA ALA A 18 -30.84 3.23 16.14
C ALA A 18 -31.61 3.79 14.93
N ALA A 19 -32.88 4.13 15.14
CA ALA A 19 -33.65 4.92 14.20
C ALA A 19 -33.18 6.37 14.32
N THR A 20 -32.14 6.74 13.57
CA THR A 20 -31.85 8.16 13.31
C THR A 20 -32.89 8.64 12.30
N ILE A 21 -33.91 9.34 12.78
CA ILE A 21 -34.81 10.13 11.94
C ILE A 21 -33.96 11.27 11.37
N ILE A 22 -33.58 11.17 10.09
CA ILE A 22 -33.04 12.30 9.34
C ILE A 22 -34.25 13.16 8.95
N SER A 23 -34.52 14.19 9.75
CA SER A 23 -35.41 15.27 9.35
C SER A 23 -34.66 16.16 8.37
N CYS A 24 -34.97 16.05 7.07
CA CYS A 24 -34.60 17.08 6.11
C CYS A 24 -35.34 18.37 6.49
N GLY A 25 -34.61 19.40 6.92
CA GLY A 25 -35.16 20.74 7.08
C GLY A 25 -35.68 21.24 5.72
N SER A 26 -36.98 21.47 5.64
CA SER A 26 -37.56 22.39 4.66
C SER A 26 -37.84 23.69 5.38
N ASP A 27 -37.18 24.77 4.98
CA ASP A 27 -37.57 26.12 5.36
C ASP A 27 -39.02 26.37 4.96
N ASN A 28 -39.82 26.91 5.89
CA ASN A 28 -40.90 27.83 5.56
C ASN A 28 -41.26 28.71 6.76
N ASP A 29 -41.43 29.99 6.44
CA ASP A 29 -41.75 31.12 7.30
C ASP A 29 -43.02 31.01 8.15
N ASN A 30 -42.98 31.77 9.26
CA ASN A 30 -44.05 32.44 10.00
C ASN A 30 -45.00 31.64 10.92
N GLY A 31 -45.03 32.05 12.20
CA GLY A 31 -46.20 31.83 13.06
C GLY A 31 -45.94 31.82 14.57
N ASN A 32 -45.87 33.00 15.16
CA ASN A 32 -45.96 33.34 16.59
C ASN A 32 -46.87 32.40 17.45
N THR A 33 -46.35 31.79 18.53
CA THR A 33 -47.06 31.64 19.84
C THR A 33 -46.14 31.09 20.93
N ASP A 34 -46.19 31.74 22.10
CA ASP A 34 -45.53 31.44 23.37
C ASP A 34 -45.94 30.08 23.98
N GLY A 35 -45.05 29.47 24.78
CA GLY A 35 -45.45 28.52 25.83
C GLY A 35 -44.49 27.38 26.18
N GLU A 36 -43.64 27.61 27.17
CA GLU A 36 -43.22 26.72 28.28
C GLU A 36 -42.74 25.26 28.05
N GLN A 37 -41.45 25.07 28.37
CA GLN A 37 -40.77 23.96 29.08
C GLN A 37 -41.41 22.57 29.21
N GLY A 38 -40.66 21.54 28.77
CA GLY A 38 -40.85 20.16 29.21
C GLY A 38 -39.90 19.13 28.60
N GLY A 39 -38.67 19.06 29.11
CA GLY A 39 -37.70 17.95 29.10
C GLY A 39 -37.78 16.83 28.04
N GLY A 40 -36.77 16.79 27.16
CA GLY A 40 -36.37 15.62 26.40
C GLY A 40 -34.92 15.80 25.95
N GLU A 41 -34.06 14.83 26.25
CA GLU A 41 -32.62 14.82 25.93
C GLU A 41 -32.38 15.22 24.47
N THR A 42 -31.81 16.42 24.27
CA THR A 42 -31.33 16.85 22.97
C THR A 42 -30.03 16.10 22.68
N THR A 43 -30.10 15.14 21.76
CA THR A 43 -28.93 14.69 21.00
C THR A 43 -28.16 15.91 20.51
N ASP A 44 -26.90 15.98 20.90
CA ASP A 44 -25.91 16.99 20.52
C ASP A 44 -25.93 17.22 18.99
N PRO A 45 -26.19 18.44 18.50
CA PRO A 45 -26.16 18.77 17.08
C PRO A 45 -24.74 18.80 16.48
N ASN A 46 -23.69 18.64 17.28
CA ASN A 46 -22.30 18.78 16.86
C ASN A 46 -21.54 17.46 16.64
N GLN A 47 -22.23 16.34 16.41
CA GLN A 47 -21.60 15.24 15.67
C GLN A 47 -21.53 15.62 14.19
N GLU A 48 -20.55 16.45 13.83
CA GLU A 48 -20.11 16.55 12.44
C GLU A 48 -19.58 15.17 12.01
N GLY A 49 -20.45 14.41 11.34
CA GLY A 49 -20.05 13.19 10.65
C GLY A 49 -18.90 13.49 9.68
N LEU A 50 -18.04 12.50 9.46
CA LEU A 50 -16.98 12.56 8.44
C LEU A 50 -17.54 13.19 7.16
N SER A 51 -16.92 14.27 6.67
CA SER A 51 -17.39 14.96 5.46
C SER A 51 -17.52 13.96 4.31
N TYR A 52 -18.57 14.09 3.50
CA TYR A 52 -18.84 13.20 2.38
C TYR A 52 -17.60 12.99 1.50
N GLU A 53 -16.83 14.05 1.24
CA GLU A 53 -15.60 14.02 0.45
C GLU A 53 -14.53 13.12 1.07
N LYS A 54 -14.31 13.21 2.39
CA LYS A 54 -13.31 12.40 3.11
C LYS A 54 -13.69 10.92 3.09
N VAL A 55 -14.97 10.61 3.31
CA VAL A 55 -15.50 9.24 3.27
C VAL A 55 -15.41 8.68 1.85
N ARG A 56 -15.77 9.49 0.83
CA ARG A 56 -15.64 9.14 -0.60
C ARG A 56 -14.19 8.80 -0.94
N ASP A 57 -13.24 9.65 -0.59
CA ASP A 57 -11.83 9.47 -0.97
C ASP A 57 -11.23 8.24 -0.28
N GLN A 58 -11.60 7.99 0.97
CA GLN A 58 -11.22 6.78 1.70
C GLN A 58 -11.81 5.51 1.05
N TYR A 59 -13.11 5.53 0.71
CA TYR A 59 -13.77 4.44 0.01
C TYR A 59 -13.11 4.15 -1.34
N LEU A 60 -12.90 5.19 -2.16
CA LEU A 60 -12.28 5.04 -3.48
C LEU A 60 -10.85 4.52 -3.38
N LYS A 61 -10.06 4.98 -2.40
CA LYS A 61 -8.72 4.45 -2.16
C LYS A 61 -8.78 2.96 -1.83
N GLU A 62 -9.62 2.56 -0.89
CA GLU A 62 -9.71 1.16 -0.48
C GLU A 62 -10.20 0.24 -1.60
N VAL A 63 -11.20 0.70 -2.38
CA VAL A 63 -11.69 -0.01 -3.57
C VAL A 63 -10.60 -0.14 -4.62
N ASN A 64 -9.87 0.94 -4.93
CA ASN A 64 -8.76 0.91 -5.88
C ASN A 64 -7.66 -0.06 -5.45
N ASP A 65 -7.23 0.02 -4.19
CA ASP A 65 -6.21 -0.86 -3.63
C ASP A 65 -6.64 -2.32 -3.71
N PHE A 66 -7.92 -2.61 -3.45
CA PHE A 66 -8.48 -3.96 -3.54
C PHE A 66 -8.53 -4.48 -4.98
N VAL A 67 -9.01 -3.67 -5.93
CA VAL A 67 -9.08 -4.03 -7.35
C VAL A 67 -7.69 -4.29 -7.90
N ASN A 68 -6.76 -3.36 -7.69
CA ASN A 68 -5.38 -3.48 -8.14
C ASN A 68 -4.72 -4.72 -7.56
N LYS A 69 -4.85 -4.95 -6.25
CA LYS A 69 -4.29 -6.15 -5.60
C LYS A 69 -4.84 -7.44 -6.20
N ASN A 70 -6.15 -7.56 -6.40
CA ASN A 70 -6.75 -8.78 -6.94
C ASN A 70 -6.33 -8.99 -8.39
N ILE A 71 -6.37 -7.95 -9.21
CA ILE A 71 -5.94 -8.02 -10.60
C ILE A 71 -4.46 -8.40 -10.66
N SER A 72 -3.56 -7.72 -9.95
CA SER A 72 -2.14 -8.08 -9.90
C SER A 72 -1.90 -9.50 -9.41
N THR A 73 -2.66 -9.95 -8.41
CA THR A 73 -2.58 -11.34 -7.92
C THR A 73 -3.02 -12.33 -8.99
N GLN A 74 -4.12 -12.07 -9.70
CA GLN A 74 -4.53 -12.91 -10.83
C GLN A 74 -3.49 -12.86 -11.95
N VAL A 75 -2.95 -11.67 -12.26
CA VAL A 75 -1.90 -11.48 -13.26
C VAL A 75 -0.65 -12.31 -12.96
N GLN A 76 -0.29 -12.47 -11.68
CA GLN A 76 0.87 -13.26 -11.27
C GLN A 76 0.61 -14.77 -11.14
N ASN A 77 -0.65 -15.19 -11.07
CA ASN A 77 -1.02 -16.59 -10.80
C ASN A 77 -1.76 -17.27 -11.95
N GLN A 78 -2.21 -16.52 -12.97
CA GLN A 78 -2.85 -17.05 -14.16
C GLN A 78 -1.89 -17.06 -15.35
N ASP A 79 -2.09 -18.06 -16.20
CA ASP A 79 -1.40 -18.17 -17.47
C ASP A 79 -2.07 -17.21 -18.47
N TRP A 80 -1.40 -16.11 -18.85
CA TRP A 80 -1.94 -15.16 -19.84
C TRP A 80 -1.83 -15.66 -21.27
N THR A 81 -1.20 -16.81 -21.43
CA THR A 81 -1.13 -17.56 -22.67
C THR A 81 -1.85 -18.89 -22.46
N GLU A 82 -2.92 -19.11 -23.21
CA GLU A 82 -3.78 -20.29 -23.02
C GLU A 82 -3.92 -21.16 -24.25
N ALA A 83 -3.98 -22.47 -24.01
CA ALA A 83 -4.28 -23.46 -25.02
C ALA A 83 -5.79 -23.53 -25.21
N THR A 84 -6.25 -23.65 -26.46
CA THR A 84 -7.67 -23.77 -26.77
C THR A 84 -7.94 -24.78 -27.86
N SER A 85 -9.19 -25.21 -27.92
CA SER A 85 -9.71 -25.91 -29.08
C SER A 85 -10.26 -24.91 -30.10
N TYR A 86 -10.36 -25.35 -31.36
CA TYR A 86 -10.89 -24.52 -32.44
C TYR A 86 -12.30 -23.96 -32.12
N SER A 87 -13.13 -24.72 -31.41
CA SER A 87 -14.54 -24.43 -31.12
C SER A 87 -14.82 -24.19 -29.62
N ASN A 88 -13.88 -23.60 -28.88
CA ASN A 88 -14.07 -23.36 -27.44
C ASN A 88 -15.30 -22.48 -27.16
N GLU A 89 -16.28 -23.05 -26.44
CA GLU A 89 -17.55 -22.41 -26.12
C GLU A 89 -17.44 -21.48 -24.90
N ASP A 90 -16.54 -21.77 -23.96
CA ASP A 90 -16.36 -20.96 -22.75
C ASP A 90 -15.70 -19.61 -23.06
N LYS A 91 -14.99 -19.53 -24.19
CA LYS A 91 -14.25 -18.33 -24.64
C LYS A 91 -14.71 -17.86 -26.01
N GLU A 92 -15.99 -17.50 -26.09
CA GLU A 92 -16.67 -17.20 -27.35
C GLU A 92 -16.01 -16.14 -28.25
N PHE A 93 -15.33 -15.12 -27.70
CA PHE A 93 -14.59 -14.15 -28.52
C PHE A 93 -13.25 -14.69 -29.01
N PHE A 94 -12.60 -15.51 -28.18
CA PHE A 94 -11.25 -16.02 -28.41
C PHE A 94 -11.21 -17.36 -29.16
N ASN A 95 -12.36 -17.88 -29.58
CA ASN A 95 -12.40 -19.04 -30.47
C ASN A 95 -12.05 -18.66 -31.92
N ALA A 96 -11.67 -19.67 -32.71
CA ALA A 96 -11.16 -19.44 -34.06
C ALA A 96 -12.18 -18.75 -34.98
N ASN A 97 -13.47 -19.09 -34.85
CA ASN A 97 -14.52 -18.54 -35.70
C ASN A 97 -14.76 -17.06 -35.44
N ALA A 98 -14.81 -16.65 -34.17
CA ALA A 98 -14.97 -15.25 -33.78
C ALA A 98 -13.75 -14.41 -34.20
N LEU A 99 -12.53 -14.96 -34.03
CA LEU A 99 -11.29 -14.31 -34.45
C LEU A 99 -11.19 -14.17 -35.97
N LYS A 100 -11.58 -15.20 -36.74
CA LYS A 100 -11.68 -15.12 -38.21
C LYS A 100 -12.69 -14.07 -38.64
N LYS A 101 -13.90 -14.05 -38.04
CA LYS A 101 -14.92 -13.03 -38.30
C LYS A 101 -14.40 -11.63 -37.99
N ALA A 102 -13.66 -11.46 -36.89
CA ALA A 102 -13.03 -10.18 -36.54
C ALA A 102 -12.02 -9.74 -37.62
N ALA A 103 -11.16 -10.66 -38.09
CA ALA A 103 -10.19 -10.39 -39.15
C ALA A 103 -10.88 -10.05 -40.49
N GLU A 104 -11.91 -10.79 -40.88
CA GLU A 104 -12.71 -10.52 -42.09
C GLU A 104 -13.38 -9.15 -42.05
N LEU A 105 -13.99 -8.80 -40.91
CA LEU A 105 -14.60 -7.47 -40.73
C LEU A 105 -13.56 -6.36 -40.71
N ALA A 106 -12.32 -6.63 -40.30
CA ALA A 106 -11.23 -5.65 -40.28
C ALA A 106 -10.60 -5.42 -41.65
N LYS A 107 -10.58 -6.42 -42.54
CA LYS A 107 -9.97 -6.33 -43.88
C LYS A 107 -10.65 -5.25 -44.75
N LYS A 108 -9.83 -4.36 -45.33
CA LYS A 108 -10.26 -3.39 -46.36
C LYS A 108 -10.19 -3.95 -47.79
N THR A 109 -9.46 -5.05 -48.01
CA THR A 109 -9.26 -5.71 -49.30
C THR A 109 -9.15 -7.23 -49.12
N LYS A 110 -9.70 -8.01 -50.05
CA LYS A 110 -9.90 -9.48 -49.95
C LYS A 110 -8.63 -10.34 -50.11
N GLU A 111 -7.46 -9.76 -50.32
CA GLU A 111 -6.26 -10.47 -50.75
C GLU A 111 -5.18 -10.46 -49.64
N GLU A 112 -5.24 -11.43 -48.73
CA GLU A 112 -4.06 -11.83 -47.92
C GLU A 112 -4.03 -13.36 -47.86
N SER A 113 -2.84 -13.89 -48.11
CA SER A 113 -2.46 -15.30 -48.13
C SER A 113 -2.79 -15.99 -46.80
N SER A 114 -3.23 -17.25 -46.84
CA SER A 114 -3.22 -18.11 -45.65
C SER A 114 -1.80 -18.14 -45.05
N GLY A 115 -1.67 -17.94 -43.74
CA GLY A 115 -0.37 -17.99 -43.04
C GLY A 115 0.34 -16.64 -42.84
N GLU A 116 -0.33 -15.50 -42.99
CA GLU A 116 0.20 -14.17 -42.61
C GLU A 116 -0.49 -13.62 -41.34
N GLU A 117 0.23 -12.81 -40.56
CA GLU A 117 -0.30 -12.13 -39.38
C GLU A 117 -1.22 -10.96 -39.78
N SER A 118 -2.46 -10.95 -39.29
CA SER A 118 -3.37 -9.80 -39.35
C SER A 118 -3.29 -8.99 -38.06
N SER A 119 -3.16 -7.67 -38.17
CA SER A 119 -3.18 -6.73 -37.05
C SER A 119 -4.44 -5.85 -37.10
N ILE A 120 -5.27 -5.91 -36.07
CA ILE A 120 -6.64 -5.37 -36.06
C ILE A 120 -6.79 -4.34 -34.94
N ASP A 121 -7.16 -3.10 -35.28
CA ASP A 121 -7.55 -2.08 -34.30
C ASP A 121 -8.93 -2.41 -33.71
N LEU A 122 -8.97 -2.79 -32.44
CA LEU A 122 -10.19 -3.20 -31.74
C LEU A 122 -11.17 -2.04 -31.56
N SER A 123 -10.67 -0.80 -31.42
CA SER A 123 -11.54 0.37 -31.29
C SER A 123 -12.24 0.68 -32.60
N GLU A 124 -11.56 0.52 -33.73
CA GLU A 124 -12.20 0.66 -35.05
C GLU A 124 -13.16 -0.50 -35.33
N LEU A 125 -12.79 -1.73 -34.98
CA LEU A 125 -13.65 -2.90 -35.13
C LEU A 125 -14.95 -2.74 -34.35
N PHE A 126 -14.88 -2.40 -33.06
CA PHE A 126 -16.05 -2.30 -32.18
C PHE A 126 -16.96 -1.09 -32.45
N LYS A 127 -16.57 -0.17 -33.34
CA LYS A 127 -17.45 0.89 -33.87
C LYS A 127 -18.36 0.41 -35.00
N LYS A 128 -18.06 -0.75 -35.61
CA LYS A 128 -18.87 -1.32 -36.69
C LYS A 128 -20.11 -2.01 -36.11
N THR A 129 -21.28 -1.72 -36.69
CA THR A 129 -22.56 -2.31 -36.25
C THR A 129 -22.50 -3.84 -36.27
N GLU A 130 -21.85 -4.43 -37.28
CA GLU A 130 -21.67 -5.86 -37.49
C GLU A 130 -20.79 -6.54 -36.43
N ALA A 131 -20.02 -5.76 -35.67
CA ALA A 131 -19.13 -6.25 -34.61
C ALA A 131 -19.75 -6.18 -33.20
N THR A 132 -21.02 -5.76 -33.06
CA THR A 132 -21.70 -5.62 -31.75
C THR A 132 -21.68 -6.91 -30.93
N GLU A 133 -21.91 -8.05 -31.57
CA GLU A 133 -21.85 -9.38 -30.94
C GLU A 133 -20.42 -9.71 -30.48
N LEU A 134 -19.41 -9.43 -31.31
CA LEU A 134 -17.99 -9.67 -30.96
C LEU A 134 -17.57 -8.82 -29.76
N LYS A 135 -18.01 -7.56 -29.72
CA LYS A 135 -17.77 -6.66 -28.59
C LYS A 135 -18.37 -7.23 -27.28
N THR A 136 -19.61 -7.70 -27.34
CA THR A 136 -20.29 -8.29 -26.17
C THR A 136 -19.53 -9.52 -25.67
N LYS A 137 -19.13 -10.42 -26.58
CA LYS A 137 -18.36 -11.62 -26.26
C LYS A 137 -16.99 -11.28 -25.67
N PHE A 138 -16.32 -10.26 -26.20
CA PHE A 138 -15.02 -9.79 -25.71
C PHE A 138 -15.12 -9.40 -24.24
N PHE A 139 -16.05 -8.51 -23.87
CA PHE A 139 -16.19 -8.06 -22.48
C PHE A 139 -16.69 -9.16 -21.54
N ALA A 140 -17.50 -10.11 -22.03
CA ALA A 140 -17.86 -11.30 -21.27
C ALA A 140 -16.62 -12.15 -20.94
N ASN A 141 -15.74 -12.41 -21.92
CA ASN A 141 -14.51 -13.16 -21.69
C ASN A 141 -13.52 -12.39 -20.79
N VAL A 142 -13.37 -11.07 -20.96
CA VAL A 142 -12.58 -10.24 -20.03
C VAL A 142 -13.05 -10.44 -18.60
N LYS A 143 -14.36 -10.25 -18.34
CA LYS A 143 -14.95 -10.38 -16.99
C LYS A 143 -14.69 -11.77 -16.40
N SER A 144 -14.77 -12.81 -17.22
CA SER A 144 -14.47 -14.18 -16.80
C SER A 144 -13.01 -14.37 -16.45
N ILE A 145 -12.08 -13.90 -17.28
CA ILE A 145 -10.63 -14.10 -17.11
C ILE A 145 -10.13 -13.38 -15.84
N ILE A 146 -10.55 -12.13 -15.62
CA ILE A 146 -10.15 -11.35 -14.43
C ILE A 146 -10.89 -11.76 -13.14
N ASP A 147 -11.82 -12.72 -13.22
CA ASP A 147 -12.73 -13.08 -12.14
C ASP A 147 -13.45 -11.86 -11.54
N PHE A 148 -14.20 -11.15 -12.40
CA PHE A 148 -14.90 -9.93 -12.02
C PHE A 148 -15.91 -10.17 -10.88
N SER A 149 -16.44 -11.39 -10.77
CA SER A 149 -17.36 -11.77 -9.70
C SER A 149 -16.73 -11.64 -8.31
N LYS A 150 -15.49 -12.10 -8.15
CA LYS A 150 -14.72 -11.97 -6.90
C LYS A 150 -14.40 -10.51 -6.58
N ILE A 151 -14.13 -9.69 -7.60
CA ILE A 151 -13.90 -8.25 -7.43
C ILE A 151 -15.18 -7.57 -6.93
N GLN A 152 -16.33 -7.88 -7.54
CA GLN A 152 -17.64 -7.38 -7.12
C GLN A 152 -17.95 -7.74 -5.66
N ASP A 153 -17.76 -9.00 -5.26
CA ASP A 153 -18.01 -9.45 -3.89
C ASP A 153 -17.10 -8.80 -2.84
N GLY A 154 -15.84 -8.55 -3.21
CA GLY A 154 -14.90 -7.83 -2.36
C GLY A 154 -15.27 -6.36 -2.17
N ILE A 155 -15.64 -5.66 -3.24
CA ILE A 155 -16.12 -4.26 -3.17
C ILE A 155 -17.41 -4.16 -2.36
N LYS A 156 -18.32 -5.13 -2.52
CA LYS A 156 -19.50 -5.25 -1.67
C LYS A 156 -19.16 -5.34 -0.19
N SER A 157 -18.13 -6.12 0.16
CA SER A 157 -17.67 -6.24 1.56
C SER A 157 -17.06 -4.95 2.09
N ILE A 158 -16.33 -4.20 1.25
CA ILE A 158 -15.83 -2.85 1.59
C ILE A 158 -17.02 -1.90 1.80
N ALA A 159 -17.95 -1.86 0.84
CA ALA A 159 -19.14 -1.02 0.87
C ALA A 159 -20.07 -1.26 2.07
N ASP A 160 -20.08 -2.49 2.61
CA ASP A 160 -20.86 -2.87 3.79
C ASP A 160 -20.24 -2.37 5.12
N LYS A 161 -19.03 -1.79 5.12
CA LYS A 161 -18.46 -1.15 6.31
C LYS A 161 -19.34 0.00 6.80
N LYS A 162 -19.45 0.15 8.12
CA LYS A 162 -20.34 1.14 8.75
C LYS A 162 -20.02 2.57 8.35
N GLU A 163 -18.74 2.90 8.15
CA GLU A 163 -18.34 4.24 7.71
C GLU A 163 -18.78 4.60 6.28
N TYR A 164 -19.04 3.63 5.40
CA TYR A 164 -19.40 3.87 3.99
C TYR A 164 -20.89 3.59 3.69
N SER A 165 -21.44 2.53 4.28
CA SER A 165 -22.78 1.99 4.00
C SER A 165 -23.94 2.97 4.20
N SER A 166 -23.78 4.00 5.04
CA SER A 166 -24.82 4.97 5.36
C SER A 166 -24.82 6.21 4.45
N LEU A 167 -23.65 6.58 3.90
CA LEU A 167 -23.42 7.84 3.17
C LEU A 167 -23.09 7.63 1.70
N ILE A 168 -22.23 6.66 1.38
CA ILE A 168 -21.63 6.50 0.04
C ILE A 168 -22.37 5.43 -0.78
N THR A 169 -22.74 4.31 -0.15
CA THR A 169 -23.23 3.13 -0.88
C THR A 169 -24.70 2.79 -0.57
N LYS A 170 -25.36 3.58 0.30
CA LYS A 170 -26.75 3.35 0.72
C LYS A 170 -27.71 3.34 -0.47
N GLY A 171 -28.29 2.18 -0.78
CA GLY A 171 -29.27 2.02 -1.86
C GLY A 171 -28.67 1.98 -3.26
N VAL A 172 -27.35 1.91 -3.39
CA VAL A 172 -26.70 1.45 -4.63
C VAL A 172 -26.86 -0.07 -4.68
N GLU A 173 -27.33 -0.60 -5.80
CA GLU A 173 -27.42 -2.05 -5.98
C GLU A 173 -26.02 -2.65 -5.91
N LYS A 174 -25.87 -3.74 -5.15
CA LYS A 174 -24.54 -4.28 -4.78
C LYS A 174 -23.73 -4.74 -6.00
N ASP A 175 -24.41 -5.25 -7.02
CA ASP A 175 -23.85 -5.67 -8.30
C ASP A 175 -23.47 -4.50 -9.22
N LYS A 176 -23.98 -3.29 -8.94
CA LYS A 176 -23.67 -2.06 -9.68
C LYS A 176 -22.58 -1.19 -9.03
N LEU A 177 -22.06 -1.56 -7.86
CA LEU A 177 -20.99 -0.80 -7.19
C LEU A 177 -19.71 -0.69 -8.05
N ILE A 178 -19.48 -1.67 -8.90
CA ILE A 178 -18.41 -1.69 -9.90
C ILE A 178 -18.96 -2.21 -11.23
N GLU A 179 -18.55 -1.58 -12.33
CA GLU A 179 -18.86 -2.03 -13.69
C GLU A 179 -17.60 -1.99 -14.56
N VAL A 180 -17.50 -2.88 -15.54
CA VAL A 180 -16.50 -2.74 -16.62
C VAL A 180 -17.05 -1.75 -17.63
N ASP A 181 -16.27 -0.72 -17.97
CA ASP A 181 -16.64 0.22 -19.02
C ASP A 181 -16.42 -0.40 -20.40
N GLU A 182 -17.48 -0.98 -20.94
CA GLU A 182 -17.47 -1.61 -22.25
C GLU A 182 -17.28 -0.61 -23.41
N SER A 183 -17.23 0.70 -23.14
CA SER A 183 -16.89 1.70 -24.15
C SER A 183 -15.39 1.92 -24.32
N THR A 184 -14.56 1.40 -23.41
CA THR A 184 -13.12 1.67 -23.38
C THR A 184 -12.28 0.41 -23.58
N VAL A 185 -11.55 0.36 -24.70
CA VAL A 185 -10.42 -0.57 -24.90
C VAL A 185 -9.09 0.17 -25.12
N ASN A 186 -9.13 1.50 -25.25
CA ASN A 186 -8.01 2.41 -25.46
C ASN A 186 -7.84 3.41 -24.30
N ALA A 187 -8.40 3.14 -23.12
CA ALA A 187 -8.34 4.09 -22.00
C ALA A 187 -6.87 4.47 -21.70
N ASN A 188 -6.57 5.77 -21.63
CA ASN A 188 -5.22 6.30 -21.38
C ASN A 188 -4.11 5.86 -22.37
N ASN A 189 -4.44 5.26 -23.50
CA ASN A 189 -3.45 5.13 -24.57
C ASN A 189 -3.13 6.52 -25.14
N THR A 190 -1.85 6.76 -25.47
CA THR A 190 -1.47 7.95 -26.25
C THR A 190 -2.08 7.85 -27.65
N GLU A 191 -2.28 8.98 -28.35
CA GLU A 191 -2.93 9.00 -29.68
C GLU A 191 -2.33 8.00 -30.69
N ASN A 192 -1.06 7.65 -30.52
CA ASN A 192 -0.30 6.76 -31.40
C ASN A 192 -0.28 5.28 -30.97
N VAL A 193 -0.84 4.93 -29.81
CA VAL A 193 -0.87 3.56 -29.29
C VAL A 193 -2.30 3.02 -29.36
N LYS A 194 -2.51 1.96 -30.14
CA LYS A 194 -3.84 1.39 -30.39
C LYS A 194 -3.98 0.00 -29.77
N ALA A 195 -5.12 -0.26 -29.15
CA ALA A 195 -5.56 -1.58 -28.73
C ALA A 195 -5.70 -2.49 -29.94
N THR A 196 -4.84 -3.50 -30.01
CA THR A 196 -4.60 -4.29 -31.20
C THR A 196 -4.87 -5.76 -30.91
N LEU A 197 -5.64 -6.42 -31.77
CA LEU A 197 -5.70 -7.87 -31.87
C LEU A 197 -4.78 -8.31 -33.01
N LYS A 198 -3.72 -9.04 -32.67
CA LYS A 198 -2.91 -9.76 -33.66
C LYS A 198 -3.45 -11.17 -33.82
N PHE A 199 -3.66 -11.61 -35.04
CA PHE A 199 -4.20 -12.92 -35.37
C PHE A 199 -3.41 -13.57 -36.49
N TYR A 200 -2.93 -14.78 -36.24
CA TYR A 200 -2.24 -15.62 -37.21
C TYR A 200 -3.01 -16.92 -37.36
N ASN A 201 -3.27 -17.31 -38.60
CA ASN A 201 -3.97 -18.54 -38.91
C ASN A 201 -3.26 -19.29 -40.05
N LYS A 202 -2.84 -20.52 -39.78
CA LYS A 202 -2.25 -21.42 -40.78
C LYS A 202 -3.27 -22.49 -41.12
N GLU A 203 -3.75 -22.47 -42.36
CA GLU A 203 -4.65 -23.49 -42.87
C GLU A 203 -3.85 -24.74 -43.25
N GLU A 204 -4.19 -25.89 -42.66
CA GLU A 204 -3.65 -27.18 -43.07
C GLU A 204 -4.56 -27.78 -44.14
N SER A 205 -3.95 -28.25 -45.23
CA SER A 205 -4.59 -28.60 -46.49
C SER A 205 -5.49 -29.84 -46.46
N GLU A 206 -5.53 -30.63 -45.37
CA GLU A 206 -6.20 -31.94 -45.37
C GLU A 206 -7.25 -32.15 -44.25
N ALA A 207 -7.44 -31.20 -43.33
CA ALA A 207 -8.53 -31.24 -42.36
C ALA A 207 -9.01 -29.81 -42.08
N ASN A 208 -10.32 -29.58 -41.97
CA ASN A 208 -10.94 -28.29 -41.63
C ASN A 208 -10.57 -27.74 -40.21
N LYS A 209 -9.43 -28.14 -39.64
CA LYS A 209 -8.85 -27.62 -38.40
C LYS A 209 -7.67 -26.74 -38.78
N SER A 210 -7.82 -25.42 -38.66
CA SER A 210 -6.71 -24.50 -38.84
C SER A 210 -6.09 -24.18 -37.49
N ASN A 211 -4.76 -24.27 -37.41
CA ASN A 211 -4.03 -23.88 -36.21
C ASN A 211 -3.89 -22.36 -36.19
N PHE A 212 -4.04 -21.75 -35.02
CA PHE A 212 -4.00 -20.30 -34.90
C PHE A 212 -3.28 -19.82 -33.64
N PHE A 213 -2.83 -18.57 -33.70
CA PHE A 213 -2.37 -17.80 -32.56
C PHE A 213 -3.07 -16.44 -32.56
N ALA A 214 -3.55 -16.00 -31.40
CA ALA A 214 -4.12 -14.68 -31.23
C ALA A 214 -3.53 -14.01 -29.99
N SER A 215 -3.28 -12.71 -30.08
CA SER A 215 -2.73 -11.90 -28.99
C SER A 215 -3.40 -10.53 -28.95
N LEU A 216 -3.73 -10.10 -27.74
CA LEU A 216 -4.19 -8.75 -27.44
C LEU A 216 -3.02 -7.90 -26.94
N GLU A 217 -2.80 -6.76 -27.58
CA GLU A 217 -1.75 -5.81 -27.25
C GLU A 217 -2.32 -4.41 -26.99
N ASN A 218 -1.84 -3.73 -25.96
CA ASN A 218 -2.22 -2.36 -25.57
C ASN A 218 -3.72 -2.17 -25.29
N VAL A 219 -4.40 -3.20 -24.79
CA VAL A 219 -5.81 -3.10 -24.41
C VAL A 219 -5.91 -2.57 -22.99
N ASN A 220 -6.52 -1.39 -22.83
CA ASN A 220 -6.75 -0.79 -21.51
C ASN A 220 -8.25 -0.72 -21.23
N ILE A 221 -8.65 -1.38 -20.15
CA ILE A 221 -10.03 -1.56 -19.71
C ILE A 221 -10.25 -0.70 -18.47
N SER A 222 -11.32 0.10 -18.47
CA SER A 222 -11.68 0.93 -17.32
C SER A 222 -12.73 0.24 -16.45
N PHE A 223 -12.55 0.28 -15.13
CA PHE A 223 -13.58 -0.06 -14.14
C PHE A 223 -14.22 1.23 -13.63
N LYS A 224 -15.55 1.29 -13.71
CA LYS A 224 -16.38 2.36 -13.18
C LYS A 224 -16.79 2.02 -11.76
N PHE A 225 -16.42 2.85 -10.78
CA PHE A 225 -16.96 2.74 -9.43
C PHE A 225 -18.16 3.65 -9.27
N ASN A 226 -19.31 3.05 -8.94
CA ASN A 226 -20.54 3.77 -8.72
C ASN A 226 -20.80 3.93 -7.22
N PHE A 227 -21.09 5.16 -6.81
CA PHE A 227 -21.44 5.53 -5.45
C PHE A 227 -22.40 6.72 -5.49
N LYS A 228 -23.10 7.01 -4.40
CA LYS A 228 -24.00 8.16 -4.34
C LYS A 228 -23.23 9.47 -4.34
N ALA A 229 -23.74 10.47 -5.04
CA ALA A 229 -23.30 11.85 -4.96
C ALA A 229 -23.60 12.47 -3.58
N LYS A 230 -23.01 13.63 -3.31
CA LYS A 230 -23.18 14.37 -2.04
C LYS A 230 -24.65 14.67 -1.72
N ASP A 231 -25.48 14.84 -2.74
CA ASP A 231 -26.92 15.08 -2.60
C ASP A 231 -27.73 13.82 -2.19
N GLY A 232 -27.08 12.65 -2.15
CA GLY A 232 -27.67 11.38 -1.74
C GLY A 232 -28.72 10.79 -2.70
N ASN A 233 -29.03 11.49 -3.79
CA ASN A 233 -30.15 11.20 -4.69
C ASN A 233 -29.71 10.67 -6.05
N GLN A 234 -28.50 11.00 -6.48
CA GLN A 234 -27.92 10.55 -7.74
C GLN A 234 -26.66 9.72 -7.52
N LEU A 235 -26.25 8.94 -8.52
CA LEU A 235 -24.90 8.38 -8.56
C LEU A 235 -23.93 9.52 -8.89
N ALA A 236 -22.82 9.56 -8.17
CA ALA A 236 -21.70 10.41 -8.52
C ALA A 236 -21.12 10.01 -9.90
N PRO A 237 -20.42 10.93 -10.59
CA PRO A 237 -19.66 10.57 -11.77
C PRO A 237 -18.74 9.39 -11.47
N ALA A 238 -18.80 8.36 -12.34
CA ALA A 238 -17.98 7.17 -12.16
C ALA A 238 -16.50 7.55 -12.10
N THR A 239 -15.82 7.09 -11.06
CA THR A 239 -14.36 7.17 -11.00
C THR A 239 -13.79 5.95 -11.71
N ASN A 240 -12.73 6.15 -12.49
CA ASN A 240 -12.19 5.13 -13.36
C ASN A 240 -10.86 4.60 -12.83
N ASN A 241 -10.75 3.28 -12.68
CA ASN A 241 -9.48 2.57 -12.56
C ASN A 241 -9.17 1.89 -13.89
N ILE A 242 -7.94 2.01 -14.37
CA ILE A 242 -7.55 1.49 -15.68
C ILE A 242 -6.62 0.30 -15.50
N PHE A 243 -7.00 -0.80 -16.15
CA PHE A 243 -6.27 -2.04 -16.17
C PHE A 243 -5.78 -2.36 -17.58
N ASN A 244 -4.49 -2.69 -17.71
CA ASN A 244 -3.91 -3.18 -18.95
C ASN A 244 -4.14 -4.69 -19.08
N PHE A 245 -4.94 -5.09 -20.05
CA PHE A 245 -5.35 -6.46 -20.33
C PHE A 245 -4.57 -7.03 -21.53
N THR A 246 -3.47 -7.74 -21.25
CA THR A 246 -2.73 -8.50 -22.25
C THR A 246 -3.14 -9.96 -22.17
N TYR A 247 -3.71 -10.55 -23.22
CA TYR A 247 -4.13 -11.95 -23.22
C TYR A 247 -3.84 -12.63 -24.56
N LYS A 248 -3.46 -13.91 -24.50
CA LYS A 248 -3.04 -14.71 -25.64
C LYS A 248 -3.71 -16.05 -25.63
N ILE A 249 -4.04 -16.53 -26.82
CA ILE A 249 -4.68 -17.82 -26.97
C ILE A 249 -4.21 -18.50 -28.25
N THR A 250 -4.04 -19.81 -28.19
CA THR A 250 -3.57 -20.57 -29.35
C THR A 250 -4.06 -22.02 -29.32
N THR A 251 -4.16 -22.64 -30.49
CA THR A 251 -4.34 -24.09 -30.60
C THR A 251 -3.05 -24.88 -30.43
N TYR A 252 -1.90 -24.21 -30.39
CA TYR A 252 -0.58 -24.83 -30.15
C TYR A 252 -0.37 -25.14 -28.67
N GLY A 253 -1.11 -26.13 -28.14
CA GLY A 253 -1.09 -26.48 -26.71
C GLY A 253 0.32 -26.71 -26.13
N ASN A 254 1.20 -27.38 -26.87
CA ASN A 254 2.57 -27.63 -26.43
C ASN A 254 3.41 -26.35 -26.25
N VAL A 255 3.16 -25.29 -27.03
CA VAL A 255 3.84 -23.99 -26.86
C VAL A 255 3.38 -23.34 -25.56
N VAL A 256 2.09 -23.45 -25.25
CA VAL A 256 1.51 -22.95 -24.00
C VAL A 256 2.08 -23.72 -22.80
N ASP A 257 2.09 -25.05 -22.86
CA ASP A 257 2.64 -25.89 -21.80
C ASP A 257 4.12 -25.55 -21.54
N PHE A 258 4.89 -25.27 -22.60
CA PHE A 258 6.27 -24.82 -22.46
C PHE A 258 6.37 -23.46 -21.76
N ILE A 259 5.62 -22.45 -22.21
CA ILE A 259 5.62 -21.10 -21.62
C ILE A 259 5.23 -21.17 -20.15
N ASN A 260 4.14 -21.86 -19.82
CA ASN A 260 3.63 -21.94 -18.45
C ASN A 260 4.58 -22.73 -17.54
N LYS A 261 5.20 -23.80 -18.06
CA LYS A 261 6.27 -24.51 -17.35
C LYS A 261 7.45 -23.60 -17.06
N LYS A 262 7.89 -22.81 -18.04
CA LYS A 262 9.02 -21.88 -17.88
C LYS A 262 8.68 -20.70 -16.98
N ALA A 263 7.49 -20.14 -17.04
CA ALA A 263 7.05 -19.09 -16.13
C ALA A 263 7.11 -19.56 -14.67
N LYS A 264 6.63 -20.78 -14.38
CA LYS A 264 6.71 -21.42 -13.06
C LYS A 264 8.13 -21.71 -12.61
N GLU A 265 8.95 -22.31 -13.49
CA GLU A 265 10.37 -22.59 -13.22
C GLU A 265 11.15 -21.31 -12.90
N LEU A 266 11.09 -20.32 -13.81
CA LEU A 266 11.90 -19.10 -13.75
C LEU A 266 11.51 -18.20 -12.58
N LYS A 267 10.26 -18.27 -12.10
CA LYS A 267 9.80 -17.52 -10.92
C LYS A 267 10.73 -17.68 -9.73
N PHE A 268 11.31 -18.86 -9.53
CA PHE A 268 12.20 -19.11 -8.40
C PHE A 268 13.60 -19.57 -8.78
N LYS A 269 13.86 -19.89 -10.06
CA LYS A 269 15.16 -20.39 -10.51
C LYS A 269 16.32 -19.46 -10.17
N TYR A 270 16.27 -18.21 -10.59
CA TYR A 270 17.37 -17.28 -10.35
C TYR A 270 17.55 -16.92 -8.87
N LEU A 271 16.49 -17.00 -8.06
CA LEU A 271 16.61 -16.87 -6.62
C LEU A 271 17.35 -18.08 -6.04
N LYS A 272 16.91 -19.30 -6.40
CA LYS A 272 17.53 -20.57 -5.98
C LYS A 272 19.02 -20.60 -6.28
N ASP A 273 19.39 -20.13 -7.47
CA ASP A 273 20.76 -20.12 -7.96
C ASP A 273 21.59 -18.94 -7.41
N GLY A 274 20.96 -17.97 -6.74
CA GLY A 274 21.60 -16.79 -6.15
C GLY A 274 21.86 -15.65 -7.14
N ASP A 275 21.54 -15.86 -8.42
CA ASP A 275 21.73 -14.91 -9.53
C ASP A 275 20.86 -13.65 -9.40
N SER A 276 19.65 -13.78 -8.84
CA SER A 276 18.75 -12.65 -8.61
C SER A 276 18.86 -12.03 -7.20
N ILE A 277 19.87 -12.44 -6.42
CA ILE A 277 20.13 -11.85 -5.10
C ILE A 277 21.07 -10.66 -5.28
N ILE A 278 20.59 -9.50 -4.88
CA ILE A 278 21.30 -8.23 -4.89
C ILE A 278 21.89 -8.01 -3.50
N GLU A 279 23.20 -8.09 -3.39
CA GLU A 279 23.91 -7.79 -2.16
C GLU A 279 24.17 -6.28 -2.04
N SER A 280 24.16 -5.71 -0.83
CA SER A 280 24.55 -4.32 -0.60
C SER A 280 25.96 -4.00 -1.16
N GLY A 281 26.10 -2.86 -1.83
CA GLY A 281 27.35 -2.33 -2.36
C GLY A 281 28.10 -1.40 -1.41
N LEU A 282 27.52 -1.09 -0.25
CA LEU A 282 28.09 -0.17 0.70
C LEU A 282 29.32 -0.78 1.40
N LYS A 283 30.50 -0.27 1.03
CA LYS A 283 31.83 -0.69 1.52
C LYS A 283 32.23 -0.04 2.85
N SER A 284 31.30 0.61 3.53
CA SER A 284 31.53 1.20 4.86
C SER A 284 31.89 0.12 5.90
N GLY A 285 32.45 0.54 7.03
CA GLY A 285 32.81 -0.38 8.13
C GLY A 285 31.62 -1.24 8.58
N SER A 286 31.91 -2.33 9.30
CA SER A 286 30.92 -3.35 9.69
C SER A 286 29.74 -2.83 10.53
N ASN A 287 29.89 -1.68 11.19
CA ASN A 287 28.85 -1.05 12.02
C ASN A 287 28.08 0.08 11.31
N ALA A 288 28.20 0.19 9.99
CA ALA A 288 27.51 1.22 9.23
C ALA A 288 26.14 0.75 8.71
N ASP A 289 25.26 1.70 8.45
CA ASP A 289 24.02 1.49 7.70
C ASP A 289 24.36 1.02 6.27
N LYS A 290 24.06 -0.25 5.98
CA LYS A 290 24.26 -0.86 4.66
C LYS A 290 22.98 -1.02 3.85
N PHE A 291 21.84 -0.50 4.32
CA PHE A 291 20.62 -0.49 3.52
C PHE A 291 20.74 0.58 2.44
N GLU A 292 20.71 0.17 1.18
CA GLU A 292 20.72 1.11 0.06
C GLU A 292 19.34 1.70 -0.18
N SER A 293 19.28 3.01 -0.42
CA SER A 293 18.06 3.69 -0.85
C SER A 293 17.68 3.28 -2.28
N TYR A 294 16.42 3.50 -2.66
CA TYR A 294 15.96 3.24 -4.03
C TYR A 294 16.82 3.97 -5.09
N ASP A 295 17.20 5.23 -4.84
CA ASP A 295 18.07 6.00 -5.73
C ASP A 295 19.44 5.34 -5.91
N GLN A 296 19.98 4.75 -4.84
CA GLN A 296 21.26 4.04 -4.89
C GLN A 296 21.13 2.72 -5.66
N LEU A 297 20.07 1.95 -5.41
CA LEU A 297 19.81 0.67 -6.08
C LEU A 297 19.55 0.82 -7.58
N ASN A 298 18.89 1.90 -8.00
CA ASN A 298 18.55 2.18 -9.39
C ASN A 298 19.62 2.94 -10.17
N ASN A 299 20.69 3.41 -9.51
CA ASN A 299 21.70 4.20 -10.20
C ASN A 299 22.25 3.41 -11.42
N LYS A 300 22.15 3.95 -12.63
CA LYS A 300 22.51 3.20 -13.85
C LYS A 300 24.00 2.87 -13.94
N SER A 301 24.85 3.63 -13.26
CA SER A 301 26.31 3.46 -13.30
C SER A 301 26.83 2.63 -12.13
N THR A 302 26.14 2.60 -10.99
CA THR A 302 26.63 1.97 -9.75
C THR A 302 25.60 1.12 -9.02
N GLY A 303 24.33 1.21 -9.40
CA GLY A 303 23.20 0.59 -8.75
C GLY A 303 23.03 -0.85 -9.19
N LYS A 304 22.88 -1.73 -8.20
CA LYS A 304 22.96 -3.17 -8.40
C LYS A 304 21.67 -3.78 -8.93
N TYR A 305 20.50 -3.17 -8.68
CA TYR A 305 19.22 -3.76 -9.08
C TYR A 305 19.09 -3.86 -10.61
N ILE A 306 19.20 -2.72 -11.30
CA ILE A 306 19.08 -2.68 -12.77
C ILE A 306 20.24 -3.43 -13.42
N THR A 307 21.46 -3.27 -12.90
CA THR A 307 22.65 -3.88 -13.50
C THR A 307 22.67 -5.40 -13.38
N THR A 308 22.15 -5.98 -12.29
CA THR A 308 22.00 -7.44 -12.16
C THR A 308 21.16 -8.00 -13.31
N PHE A 309 19.96 -7.47 -13.54
CA PHE A 309 19.02 -8.01 -14.53
C PHE A 309 19.34 -7.60 -15.97
N ASN A 310 20.02 -6.47 -16.19
CA ASN A 310 20.42 -6.04 -17.52
C ASN A 310 21.86 -6.46 -17.90
N SER A 311 22.53 -7.26 -17.05
CA SER A 311 23.83 -7.82 -17.37
C SER A 311 23.76 -8.81 -18.54
N GLU A 312 24.80 -8.86 -19.37
CA GLU A 312 24.88 -9.83 -20.47
C GLU A 312 24.91 -11.28 -19.97
N GLU A 313 25.46 -11.52 -18.78
CA GLU A 313 25.43 -12.84 -18.14
C GLU A 313 23.99 -13.28 -17.84
N PHE A 314 23.21 -12.42 -17.17
CA PHE A 314 21.81 -12.72 -16.85
C PHE A 314 20.98 -12.92 -18.13
N LYS A 315 21.15 -12.04 -19.13
CA LYS A 315 20.48 -12.17 -20.43
C LYS A 315 20.81 -13.46 -21.14
N THR A 316 22.06 -13.90 -21.10
CA THR A 316 22.50 -15.15 -21.73
C THR A 316 21.85 -16.34 -21.03
N LYS A 317 21.90 -16.40 -19.69
CA LYS A 317 21.23 -17.43 -18.89
C LYS A 317 19.73 -17.48 -19.18
N LEU A 318 19.07 -16.32 -19.18
CA LEU A 318 17.64 -16.20 -19.50
C LEU A 318 17.33 -16.68 -20.92
N THR A 319 18.12 -16.28 -21.89
CA THR A 319 17.94 -16.69 -23.29
C THR A 319 18.12 -18.20 -23.42
N ASP A 320 19.12 -18.79 -22.77
CA ASP A 320 19.36 -20.24 -22.80
C ASP A 320 18.24 -21.03 -22.10
N ASP A 321 17.73 -20.53 -20.98
CA ASP A 321 16.61 -21.16 -20.26
C ASP A 321 15.28 -21.10 -21.03
N LEU A 322 15.11 -20.05 -21.84
CA LEU A 322 13.95 -19.81 -22.71
C LEU A 322 14.14 -20.33 -24.13
N LYS A 323 15.34 -20.81 -24.48
CA LYS A 323 15.69 -21.20 -25.85
C LYS A 323 14.86 -22.40 -26.28
N THR A 324 14.20 -22.29 -27.42
CA THR A 324 13.34 -23.34 -27.95
C THR A 324 13.71 -23.78 -29.36
N GLY A 325 13.24 -24.98 -29.69
CA GLY A 325 13.43 -25.66 -30.97
C GLY A 325 12.12 -25.80 -31.73
N GLU A 326 11.96 -26.93 -32.41
CA GLU A 326 10.76 -27.29 -33.16
C GLU A 326 9.94 -28.29 -32.34
N ILE A 327 8.70 -27.94 -32.01
CA ILE A 327 7.75 -28.86 -31.36
C ILE A 327 6.62 -29.12 -32.35
N GLU A 328 6.44 -30.38 -32.74
CA GLU A 328 5.39 -30.83 -33.67
C GLU A 328 5.31 -30.00 -34.98
N GLY A 329 6.47 -29.61 -35.53
CA GLY A 329 6.53 -28.84 -36.78
C GLY A 329 6.34 -27.32 -36.62
N VAL A 330 6.15 -26.84 -35.38
CA VAL A 330 6.08 -25.40 -35.05
C VAL A 330 7.44 -24.97 -34.51
N LYS A 331 8.10 -24.07 -35.25
CA LYS A 331 9.33 -23.43 -34.76
C LYS A 331 8.95 -22.25 -33.91
N PHE A 332 9.45 -22.16 -32.69
CA PHE A 332 9.26 -20.97 -31.88
C PHE A 332 10.50 -20.60 -31.09
N GLU A 333 10.60 -19.35 -30.70
CA GLU A 333 11.70 -18.77 -29.94
C GLU A 333 11.16 -17.68 -29.01
N ILE A 334 11.60 -17.65 -27.76
CA ILE A 334 11.38 -16.53 -26.85
C ILE A 334 12.72 -15.81 -26.65
N LYS A 335 12.76 -14.50 -26.95
CA LYS A 335 13.98 -13.70 -26.80
C LYS A 335 13.73 -12.31 -26.23
N PRO A 336 14.72 -11.68 -25.58
CA PRO A 336 14.67 -10.26 -25.25
C PRO A 336 14.63 -9.38 -26.50
N LYS A 337 13.67 -8.45 -26.56
CA LYS A 337 13.54 -7.43 -27.62
C LYS A 337 14.50 -6.25 -27.40
N ASN A 338 14.71 -5.87 -26.14
CA ASN A 338 15.47 -4.69 -25.74
C ASN A 338 16.45 -5.01 -24.60
N ASN A 339 17.36 -4.08 -24.31
CA ASN A 339 18.34 -4.21 -23.23
C ASN A 339 17.77 -4.13 -21.81
N ASN A 340 16.57 -3.59 -21.63
CA ASN A 340 15.96 -3.38 -20.32
C ASN A 340 14.92 -4.46 -20.04
N LEU A 341 15.30 -5.45 -19.23
CA LEU A 341 14.44 -6.57 -18.83
C LEU A 341 13.55 -6.26 -17.64
N VAL A 342 13.86 -5.22 -16.86
CA VAL A 342 13.12 -4.85 -15.64
C VAL A 342 12.95 -3.33 -15.55
N ASN A 343 11.89 -2.89 -14.85
CA ASN A 343 11.68 -1.47 -14.52
C ASN A 343 12.51 -1.07 -13.29
N GLU A 344 12.77 0.23 -13.14
CA GLU A 344 13.42 0.78 -11.94
C GLU A 344 12.52 0.59 -10.70
N LEU A 345 13.13 0.37 -9.53
CA LEU A 345 12.41 0.36 -8.25
C LEU A 345 11.87 1.77 -7.95
N SER A 346 10.70 1.90 -7.34
CA SER A 346 10.17 3.21 -6.94
C SER A 346 9.51 3.07 -5.57
N LYS A 347 9.37 4.19 -4.85
CA LYS A 347 8.71 4.17 -3.53
C LYS A 347 7.23 3.80 -3.62
N ASP A 348 6.56 4.20 -4.70
CA ASP A 348 5.09 4.15 -4.80
C ASP A 348 4.56 2.98 -5.64
N GLU A 349 5.27 2.55 -6.69
CA GLU A 349 4.76 1.56 -7.66
C GLU A 349 5.62 0.30 -7.78
N ASN A 350 6.92 0.40 -7.50
CA ASN A 350 7.88 -0.71 -7.62
C ASN A 350 8.72 -0.89 -6.34
N SER A 351 8.09 -0.79 -5.17
CA SER A 351 8.74 -1.05 -3.88
C SER A 351 9.00 -2.56 -3.69
N TRP A 352 9.67 -2.94 -2.60
CA TRP A 352 9.82 -4.36 -2.27
C TRP A 352 8.49 -4.93 -1.81
N ASP A 353 8.11 -6.10 -2.32
CA ASP A 353 6.80 -6.69 -2.01
C ASP A 353 6.79 -7.30 -0.59
N TYR A 354 7.97 -7.73 -0.14
CA TYR A 354 8.19 -8.31 1.19
C TYR A 354 9.47 -7.73 1.77
N GLU A 355 9.41 -7.23 3.00
CA GLU A 355 10.56 -6.71 3.71
C GLU A 355 10.54 -7.18 5.16
N MET A 356 11.71 -7.58 5.65
CA MET A 356 11.96 -7.74 7.07
C MET A 356 11.99 -6.36 7.71
N ASN A 357 10.92 -5.97 8.40
CA ASN A 357 10.81 -4.70 9.10
C ASN A 357 9.86 -4.81 10.30
N SER A 358 9.88 -3.82 11.17
CA SER A 358 9.10 -3.82 12.42
C SER A 358 7.60 -3.57 12.23
N LEU A 359 7.22 -3.00 11.08
CA LEU A 359 5.84 -2.58 10.79
C LEU A 359 4.96 -3.76 10.38
N ASN A 360 5.58 -4.85 9.93
CA ASN A 360 4.88 -6.11 9.60
C ASN A 360 4.58 -6.98 10.83
N SER A 361 5.09 -6.61 12.01
CA SER A 361 4.92 -7.36 13.26
C SER A 361 4.12 -6.56 14.30
N SER A 362 3.72 -7.23 15.37
CA SER A 362 3.05 -6.56 16.50
C SER A 362 3.96 -5.51 17.12
N LYS A 363 3.40 -4.32 17.37
CA LYS A 363 4.09 -3.23 18.08
C LYS A 363 4.59 -3.70 19.47
N SER A 364 5.77 -3.21 19.87
CA SER A 364 6.24 -3.37 21.25
C SER A 364 5.60 -2.32 22.14
N VAL A 365 5.03 -2.72 23.28
CA VAL A 365 4.33 -1.82 24.21
C VAL A 365 5.14 -1.70 25.49
N PHE A 366 5.50 -0.46 25.85
CA PHE A 366 6.25 -0.14 27.07
C PHE A 366 5.55 0.94 27.88
N SER A 367 5.91 1.05 29.16
CA SER A 367 5.63 2.24 29.96
C SER A 367 6.74 3.26 29.74
N TRP A 368 6.38 4.53 29.58
CA TRP A 368 7.33 5.63 29.45
C TRP A 368 8.15 5.91 30.72
N LYS A 369 7.73 5.35 31.87
CA LYS A 369 8.37 5.46 33.19
C LYS A 369 8.54 4.08 33.80
N ASN A 370 9.57 3.93 34.65
CA ASN A 370 9.78 2.68 35.39
C ASN A 370 8.70 2.46 36.45
N GLU A 371 8.36 3.51 37.18
CA GLU A 371 7.25 3.52 38.13
C GLU A 371 5.98 4.02 37.45
N LYS A 372 4.95 3.17 37.41
CA LYS A 372 3.66 3.49 36.79
C LYS A 372 2.78 4.26 37.77
N SER A 373 2.14 5.31 37.30
CA SER A 373 1.22 6.12 38.12
C SER A 373 -0.19 6.08 37.55
N GLY A 374 -1.18 5.81 38.40
CA GLY A 374 -2.60 5.86 38.05
C GLY A 374 -3.11 4.71 37.16
N TRP A 375 -2.26 3.73 36.82
CA TRP A 375 -2.62 2.47 36.16
C TRP A 375 -1.57 1.39 36.47
N GLU A 376 -1.97 0.12 36.43
CA GLU A 376 -1.07 -1.03 36.64
C GLU A 376 -1.35 -2.12 35.59
N ASP A 377 -0.29 -2.59 34.95
CA ASP A 377 -0.31 -3.77 34.05
C ASP A 377 1.10 -4.38 34.06
N ASP A 378 1.30 -5.46 34.81
CA ASP A 378 2.61 -6.09 35.00
C ASP A 378 3.21 -6.65 33.69
N LYS A 379 2.41 -6.79 32.63
CA LYS A 379 2.89 -7.22 31.31
C LYS A 379 3.60 -6.11 30.55
N ILE A 380 3.47 -4.87 30.97
CA ILE A 380 4.05 -3.70 30.30
C ILE A 380 5.26 -3.23 31.10
N GLU A 381 6.44 -3.48 30.58
CA GLU A 381 7.67 -3.09 31.25
C GLU A 381 7.96 -1.60 31.13
N GLY A 382 8.58 -1.01 32.16
CA GLY A 382 9.13 0.35 32.11
C GLY A 382 10.38 0.42 31.26
N ARG A 383 10.43 1.40 30.34
CA ARG A 383 11.56 1.69 29.45
C ARG A 383 11.84 3.19 29.38
N GLU A 384 12.01 3.79 30.54
CA GLU A 384 12.14 5.24 30.69
C GLU A 384 13.33 5.84 29.94
N GLU A 385 14.49 5.19 30.00
CA GLU A 385 15.70 5.68 29.33
C GLU A 385 15.59 5.59 27.80
N LEU A 386 14.93 4.54 27.28
CA LEU A 386 14.61 4.46 25.84
C LEU A 386 13.65 5.59 25.42
N TYR A 387 12.62 5.85 26.23
CA TYR A 387 11.69 6.96 25.97
C TYR A 387 12.42 8.30 25.94
N LYS A 388 13.23 8.60 26.97
CA LYS A 388 14.02 9.84 27.03
C LYS A 388 15.02 9.95 25.89
N TYR A 389 15.65 8.83 25.52
CA TYR A 389 16.56 8.78 24.39
C TYR A 389 15.83 9.21 23.12
N ILE A 390 14.63 8.71 22.83
CA ILE A 390 13.89 9.07 21.62
C ILE A 390 13.37 10.53 21.69
N PHE A 391 12.72 10.91 22.79
CA PHE A 391 11.87 12.13 22.85
C PHE A 391 12.42 13.31 23.65
N ARG A 392 13.52 13.17 24.41
CA ARG A 392 13.97 14.19 25.38
C ARG A 392 15.47 14.48 25.41
N THR A 393 16.29 13.88 24.53
CA THR A 393 17.78 13.98 24.53
C THR A 393 18.52 13.64 25.83
N ALA A 394 17.84 13.38 26.95
CA ALA A 394 18.42 13.11 28.26
C ALA A 394 18.62 11.61 28.47
N SER A 395 19.74 11.07 28.00
CA SER A 395 20.39 9.95 28.71
C SER A 395 21.69 10.51 29.30
N LYS A 396 22.01 10.12 30.54
CA LYS A 396 23.21 10.59 31.25
C LYS A 396 24.42 10.56 30.31
N GLU A 397 25.20 11.64 30.29
CA GLU A 397 26.45 11.80 29.51
C GLU A 397 27.51 10.69 29.74
N ASN A 398 27.23 9.68 30.58
CA ASN A 398 28.12 8.57 30.92
C ASN A 398 27.68 7.19 30.37
N ASP A 399 26.52 7.06 29.71
CA ASP A 399 26.24 5.89 28.85
C ASP A 399 26.50 6.32 27.41
N THR A 400 27.73 6.09 26.96
CA THR A 400 28.21 6.48 25.63
C THR A 400 27.45 5.86 24.46
N ASP A 401 26.54 4.91 24.66
CA ASP A 401 26.00 4.12 23.56
C ASP A 401 24.47 4.10 23.59
N GLY A 402 23.80 5.10 22.98
CA GLY A 402 22.37 5.01 22.63
C GLY A 402 22.04 3.75 21.81
N GLU A 403 23.07 3.19 21.16
CA GLU A 403 23.09 1.85 20.59
C GLU A 403 22.77 0.75 21.63
N ALA A 404 23.40 0.76 22.80
CA ALA A 404 23.20 -0.26 23.84
C ALA A 404 21.75 -0.25 24.39
N LEU A 405 21.16 0.92 24.57
CA LEU A 405 19.74 1.06 24.97
C LEU A 405 18.83 0.45 23.91
N LEU A 406 19.03 0.81 22.63
CA LEU A 406 18.24 0.26 21.53
C LEU A 406 18.35 -1.26 21.45
N LYS A 407 19.58 -1.81 21.51
CA LYS A 407 19.82 -3.25 21.46
C LYS A 407 19.13 -4.00 22.60
N LYS A 408 19.32 -3.53 23.84
CA LYS A 408 18.79 -4.18 25.03
C LYS A 408 17.26 -4.11 25.07
N ASP A 409 16.71 -2.93 24.83
CA ASP A 409 15.31 -2.67 25.15
C ASP A 409 14.36 -2.92 23.97
N TYR A 410 14.87 -2.91 22.73
CA TYR A 410 14.01 -2.99 21.55
C TYR A 410 14.52 -3.88 20.41
N LEU A 411 15.74 -3.65 19.90
CA LEU A 411 16.37 -4.44 18.84
C LEU A 411 16.94 -5.76 19.37
N ASN A 412 16.24 -6.39 20.32
CA ASN A 412 16.65 -7.67 20.88
C ASN A 412 16.35 -8.82 19.92
N LYS A 413 16.98 -9.96 20.16
CA LYS A 413 16.84 -11.16 19.33
C LYS A 413 15.38 -11.58 19.11
N ALA A 414 14.53 -11.55 20.13
CA ALA A 414 13.15 -12.01 20.02
C ALA A 414 12.34 -11.17 19.02
N ASN A 415 12.51 -9.84 19.03
CA ASN A 415 11.85 -8.97 18.07
C ASN A 415 12.35 -9.24 16.64
N LEU A 416 13.65 -9.37 16.45
CA LEU A 416 14.25 -9.62 15.13
C LEU A 416 13.86 -10.98 14.56
N ASP A 417 13.83 -12.02 15.40
CA ASP A 417 13.35 -13.36 15.03
C ASP A 417 11.90 -13.31 14.55
N ASN A 418 11.04 -12.55 15.25
CA ASN A 418 9.65 -12.36 14.85
C ASN A 418 9.54 -11.61 13.52
N TRP A 419 10.31 -10.53 13.31
CA TRP A 419 10.25 -9.77 12.06
C TRP A 419 10.70 -10.60 10.86
N PHE A 420 11.79 -11.37 11.01
CA PHE A 420 12.27 -12.27 9.98
C PHE A 420 11.25 -13.38 9.69
N LYS A 421 10.68 -13.97 10.76
CA LYS A 421 9.63 -14.98 10.63
C LYS A 421 8.40 -14.44 9.91
N ASP A 422 7.86 -13.30 10.32
CA ASP A 422 6.66 -12.72 9.72
C ASP A 422 6.88 -12.37 8.24
N TYR A 423 8.04 -11.81 7.91
CA TYR A 423 8.49 -11.56 6.54
C TYR A 423 8.51 -12.85 5.70
N LYS A 424 9.18 -13.90 6.21
CA LYS A 424 9.34 -15.18 5.51
C LYS A 424 8.02 -15.92 5.37
N ASP A 425 7.26 -16.06 6.47
CA ASP A 425 6.00 -16.79 6.50
C ASP A 425 4.98 -16.14 5.56
N LYS A 426 4.94 -14.81 5.50
CA LYS A 426 4.10 -14.08 4.54
C LYS A 426 4.46 -14.44 3.10
N PHE A 427 5.75 -14.38 2.74
CA PHE A 427 6.19 -14.75 1.39
C PHE A 427 5.87 -16.21 1.05
N VAL A 428 6.22 -17.13 1.95
CA VAL A 428 6.03 -18.58 1.79
C VAL A 428 4.55 -18.91 1.61
N LYS A 429 3.68 -18.35 2.45
CA LYS A 429 2.23 -18.58 2.37
C LYS A 429 1.63 -18.09 1.05
N GLU A 430 2.04 -16.92 0.58
CA GLU A 430 1.46 -16.31 -0.63
C GLU A 430 1.99 -16.94 -1.93
N ASN A 431 3.25 -17.40 -1.92
CA ASN A 431 3.96 -17.78 -3.16
C ASN A 431 4.41 -19.24 -3.26
N ILE A 432 4.52 -19.97 -2.15
CA ILE A 432 5.09 -21.34 -2.14
C ILE A 432 4.05 -22.36 -1.65
N GLU A 433 3.40 -22.11 -0.53
CA GLU A 433 2.46 -23.06 0.08
C GLU A 433 1.16 -23.19 -0.71
N GLY A 434 0.67 -24.43 -0.82
CA GLY A 434 -0.59 -24.72 -1.52
C GLY A 434 -0.53 -24.53 -3.05
N LYS A 435 0.65 -24.26 -3.62
CA LYS A 435 0.84 -24.16 -5.07
C LYS A 435 1.07 -25.55 -5.67
N ASN A 436 0.29 -25.89 -6.71
CA ASN A 436 0.48 -27.12 -7.47
C ASN A 436 1.54 -26.91 -8.56
N ASP A 437 2.81 -26.98 -8.16
CA ASP A 437 3.98 -26.72 -9.02
C ASP A 437 5.09 -27.74 -8.72
N GLU A 438 5.46 -28.51 -9.74
CA GLU A 438 6.50 -29.56 -9.66
C GLU A 438 7.89 -28.97 -9.39
N TYR A 439 8.20 -27.80 -9.96
CA TYR A 439 9.48 -27.14 -9.75
C TYR A 439 9.63 -26.70 -8.30
N LEU A 440 8.58 -26.08 -7.74
CA LEU A 440 8.54 -25.72 -6.33
C LEU A 440 8.66 -26.95 -5.43
N THR A 441 7.94 -28.03 -5.74
CA THR A 441 7.98 -29.28 -4.95
C THR A 441 9.40 -29.84 -4.87
N THR A 442 10.14 -29.81 -5.97
CA THR A 442 11.52 -30.33 -6.06
C THR A 442 12.53 -29.40 -5.41
N ASN A 443 12.35 -28.08 -5.54
CA ASN A 443 13.36 -27.09 -5.17
C ASN A 443 13.06 -26.31 -3.88
N LYS A 444 11.97 -26.64 -3.18
CA LYS A 444 11.46 -25.88 -2.03
C LYS A 444 12.55 -25.56 -1.02
N GLU A 445 13.33 -26.56 -0.59
CA GLU A 445 14.37 -26.36 0.43
C GLU A 445 15.48 -25.42 -0.03
N ALA A 446 15.97 -25.56 -1.27
CA ALA A 446 16.99 -24.69 -1.83
C ALA A 446 16.48 -23.23 -1.93
N ILE A 447 15.23 -23.04 -2.36
CA ILE A 447 14.58 -21.73 -2.40
C ILE A 447 14.47 -21.13 -0.99
N LEU A 448 14.01 -21.92 -0.01
CA LEU A 448 13.89 -21.48 1.39
C LEU A 448 15.26 -21.12 1.99
N ASN A 449 16.33 -21.81 1.60
CA ASN A 449 17.68 -21.49 2.04
C ASN A 449 18.15 -20.14 1.49
N GLN A 450 17.82 -19.82 0.23
CA GLN A 450 18.13 -18.51 -0.34
C GLN A 450 17.28 -17.39 0.27
N ILE A 451 16.02 -17.65 0.62
CA ILE A 451 15.20 -16.70 1.38
C ILE A 451 15.82 -16.41 2.76
N ASN A 452 16.47 -17.41 3.37
CA ASN A 452 17.13 -17.22 4.66
C ASN A 452 18.34 -16.29 4.62
N ILE A 453 18.85 -15.91 3.46
CA ILE A 453 19.96 -14.95 3.33
C ILE A 453 19.49 -13.56 2.87
N THR A 454 18.18 -13.36 2.72
CA THR A 454 17.60 -12.11 2.21
C THR A 454 16.79 -11.37 3.27
N ASN A 455 16.81 -10.04 3.20
CA ASN A 455 16.01 -9.15 4.05
C ASN A 455 14.82 -8.54 3.30
N LYS A 456 14.85 -8.55 1.97
CA LYS A 456 13.74 -8.08 1.13
C LYS A 456 13.57 -9.01 -0.07
N LEU A 457 12.33 -9.20 -0.52
CA LEU A 457 12.00 -9.96 -1.72
C LEU A 457 11.07 -9.13 -2.61
N LYS A 458 11.25 -9.28 -3.91
CA LYS A 458 10.40 -8.71 -4.94
C LYS A 458 10.10 -9.74 -6.02
N ILE A 459 8.85 -9.79 -6.46
CA ILE A 459 8.42 -10.50 -7.66
C ILE A 459 8.51 -9.51 -8.81
N VAL A 460 9.54 -9.68 -9.63
CA VAL A 460 9.87 -8.80 -10.74
C VAL A 460 9.27 -9.37 -12.01
N LYS A 461 8.44 -8.58 -12.69
CA LYS A 461 7.98 -8.88 -14.05
C LYS A 461 9.13 -8.67 -15.03
N LEU A 462 9.41 -9.67 -15.86
CA LEU A 462 10.30 -9.50 -16.99
C LEU A 462 9.56 -8.77 -18.11
N ASN A 463 10.16 -7.68 -18.58
CA ASN A 463 9.65 -6.84 -19.65
C ASN A 463 10.38 -7.16 -20.96
N SER A 464 9.74 -6.80 -22.06
CA SER A 464 10.35 -6.84 -23.40
C SER A 464 10.79 -8.25 -23.84
N LEU A 465 10.12 -9.31 -23.40
CA LEU A 465 10.28 -10.63 -24.02
C LEU A 465 9.38 -10.73 -25.24
N GLU A 466 9.84 -11.42 -26.27
CA GLU A 466 9.13 -11.59 -27.55
C GLU A 466 9.08 -13.06 -27.92
N LEU A 467 7.88 -13.59 -28.15
CA LEU A 467 7.64 -14.89 -28.76
C LEU A 467 7.56 -14.73 -30.27
N ASN A 468 8.42 -15.46 -30.98
CA ASN A 468 8.41 -15.60 -32.42
C ASN A 468 7.96 -17.01 -32.79
N ILE A 469 6.95 -17.13 -33.64
CA ILE A 469 6.45 -18.40 -34.18
C ILE A 469 6.72 -18.43 -35.69
N ASN A 470 7.22 -19.56 -36.19
CA ASN A 470 7.56 -19.81 -37.59
C ASN A 470 8.45 -18.72 -38.22
N GLY A 471 9.45 -18.25 -37.48
CA GLY A 471 10.39 -17.22 -37.95
C GLY A 471 9.97 -15.76 -37.68
N GLY A 472 8.80 -15.55 -37.06
CA GLY A 472 8.27 -14.23 -36.70
C GLY A 472 7.66 -13.49 -37.89
N SER A 473 7.01 -12.34 -37.64
CA SER A 473 6.22 -11.62 -38.66
C SER A 473 7.05 -11.22 -39.89
N GLY A 474 8.35 -10.96 -39.71
CA GLY A 474 9.29 -10.63 -40.80
C GLY A 474 9.60 -11.79 -41.77
N GLN A 475 9.17 -13.02 -41.47
CA GLN A 475 9.37 -14.21 -42.30
C GLN A 475 8.04 -14.93 -42.63
N GLY A 476 6.90 -14.24 -42.50
CA GLY A 476 5.58 -14.85 -42.68
C GLY A 476 5.12 -15.70 -41.49
N GLY A 477 5.70 -15.45 -40.31
CA GLY A 477 5.31 -16.05 -39.04
C GLY A 477 4.48 -15.09 -38.18
N PHE A 478 4.56 -15.27 -36.85
CA PHE A 478 3.82 -14.47 -35.88
C PHE A 478 4.73 -13.98 -34.75
N THR A 479 4.53 -12.75 -34.30
CA THR A 479 5.35 -12.14 -33.25
C THR A 479 4.50 -11.40 -32.21
N THR A 480 4.71 -11.71 -30.92
CA THR A 480 4.03 -11.03 -29.81
C THR A 480 4.88 -10.93 -28.55
N SER A 481 4.56 -9.99 -27.65
CA SER A 481 5.26 -9.84 -26.37
C SER A 481 4.98 -11.02 -25.43
N ILE A 482 5.86 -11.32 -24.49
CA ILE A 482 5.60 -12.26 -23.40
C ILE A 482 5.78 -11.48 -22.09
N ASP A 483 4.70 -11.39 -21.33
CA ASP A 483 4.54 -10.42 -20.23
C ASP A 483 4.10 -11.10 -18.91
N ASP A 484 4.08 -12.42 -18.91
CA ASP A 484 3.62 -13.33 -17.85
C ASP A 484 4.78 -14.10 -17.19
N ILE A 485 6.02 -13.78 -17.55
CA ILE A 485 7.20 -14.33 -16.88
C ILE A 485 7.63 -13.40 -15.77
N PHE A 486 7.54 -13.91 -14.55
CA PHE A 486 8.00 -13.26 -13.34
C PHE A 486 9.24 -13.99 -12.82
N ILE A 487 10.11 -13.26 -12.13
CA ILE A 487 11.26 -13.80 -11.39
C ILE A 487 11.22 -13.26 -9.97
N THR A 488 11.73 -14.01 -9.00
CA THR A 488 11.89 -13.52 -7.64
C THR A 488 13.29 -12.95 -7.47
N ALA A 489 13.40 -11.71 -7.01
CA ALA A 489 14.62 -11.03 -6.66
C ALA A 489 14.74 -10.91 -5.13
N GLY A 490 15.94 -11.14 -4.61
CA GLY A 490 16.26 -10.96 -3.19
C GLY A 490 17.17 -9.76 -2.99
N TYR A 491 17.05 -9.08 -1.86
CA TYR A 491 18.07 -8.15 -1.37
C TYR A 491 18.69 -8.70 -0.10
N SER A 492 20.02 -8.63 -0.02
CA SER A 492 20.79 -9.07 1.13
C SER A 492 21.81 -8.00 1.52
N ILE A 493 22.08 -7.87 2.81
CA ILE A 493 23.22 -7.08 3.29
C ILE A 493 24.54 -7.83 3.06
N ASP A 494 24.53 -9.14 3.28
CA ASP A 494 25.67 -10.05 3.11
C ASP A 494 25.12 -11.44 2.74
N LYS A 495 25.50 -11.92 1.54
CA LYS A 495 25.02 -13.20 1.02
C LYS A 495 25.50 -14.42 1.82
N GLU A 496 26.55 -14.25 2.63
CA GLU A 496 27.08 -15.31 3.49
C GLU A 496 26.31 -15.43 4.82
N GLU A 497 25.44 -14.47 5.14
CA GLU A 497 24.69 -14.46 6.39
C GLU A 497 23.38 -15.24 6.31
N ASN A 498 23.19 -16.16 7.25
CA ASN A 498 21.93 -16.86 7.42
C ASN A 498 21.11 -16.22 8.54
N LEU A 499 20.00 -15.61 8.15
CA LEU A 499 19.09 -14.84 9.01
C LEU A 499 18.01 -15.70 9.68
N SER A 500 18.02 -17.02 9.50
CA SER A 500 17.05 -17.88 10.17
C SER A 500 17.09 -17.68 11.70
N THR A 501 15.94 -17.79 12.35
CA THR A 501 15.71 -17.49 13.79
C THR A 501 16.61 -18.24 14.78
N SER A 502 17.37 -19.24 14.33
CA SER A 502 18.37 -19.96 15.13
C SER A 502 19.81 -19.45 14.96
N LYS A 503 20.07 -18.60 13.96
CA LYS A 503 21.39 -18.17 13.50
C LYS A 503 21.57 -16.65 13.41
N PHE A 504 20.48 -15.88 13.56
CA PHE A 504 20.58 -14.42 13.64
C PHE A 504 21.36 -14.02 14.89
N ASP A 505 22.54 -13.43 14.69
CA ASP A 505 23.50 -13.06 15.74
C ASP A 505 23.77 -11.55 15.72
N GLU A 506 24.08 -10.99 16.90
CA GLU A 506 24.43 -9.57 17.08
C GLU A 506 25.74 -9.18 16.37
N ASN A 507 26.54 -10.17 15.95
CA ASN A 507 27.73 -9.90 15.17
C ASN A 507 27.46 -9.80 13.67
N SER A 508 26.28 -10.20 13.20
CA SER A 508 25.92 -10.11 11.78
C SER A 508 25.95 -8.66 11.29
N LEU A 509 26.48 -8.46 10.09
CA LEU A 509 26.41 -7.23 9.32
C LEU A 509 24.97 -6.78 9.10
N THR A 510 24.05 -7.71 8.89
CA THR A 510 22.62 -7.42 8.81
C THR A 510 22.11 -6.77 10.10
N TYR A 511 22.37 -7.39 11.27
CA TYR A 511 21.99 -6.80 12.55
C TYR A 511 22.60 -5.42 12.78
N LYS A 512 23.92 -5.31 12.56
CA LYS A 512 24.63 -4.04 12.72
C LYS A 512 24.08 -2.95 11.82
N SER A 513 23.66 -3.31 10.61
CA SER A 513 23.02 -2.38 9.67
C SER A 513 21.64 -1.94 10.16
N ILE A 514 20.85 -2.83 10.76
CA ILE A 514 19.53 -2.50 11.36
C ILE A 514 19.70 -1.51 12.51
N VAL A 515 20.67 -1.78 13.38
CA VAL A 515 21.01 -0.91 14.51
C VAL A 515 21.44 0.47 14.01
N ALA A 516 22.38 0.52 13.06
CA ALA A 516 22.87 1.77 12.49
C ALA A 516 21.76 2.56 11.77
N ASN A 517 20.89 1.88 11.01
CA ASN A 517 19.76 2.50 10.34
C ASN A 517 18.74 3.07 11.35
N SER A 518 18.42 2.33 12.42
CA SER A 518 17.52 2.79 13.50
C SER A 518 18.07 4.02 14.22
N LEU A 519 19.37 4.01 14.57
CA LEU A 519 20.05 5.15 15.19
C LEU A 519 20.01 6.38 14.29
N LYS A 520 20.29 6.18 13.00
CA LYS A 520 20.25 7.24 11.98
C LYS A 520 18.84 7.81 11.82
N GLY A 521 17.81 6.97 11.83
CA GLY A 521 16.40 7.38 11.82
C GLY A 521 16.02 8.23 13.04
N ILE A 522 16.36 7.78 14.25
CA ILE A 522 16.10 8.54 15.50
C ILE A 522 16.85 9.87 15.49
N ASN A 523 18.11 9.89 15.07
CA ASN A 523 18.89 11.13 14.99
C ASN A 523 18.31 12.09 13.96
N SER A 524 17.84 11.58 12.81
CA SER A 524 17.18 12.42 11.82
C SER A 524 15.85 12.99 12.32
N TYR A 525 15.06 12.21 13.06
CA TYR A 525 13.88 12.71 13.79
C TYR A 525 14.28 13.84 14.76
N LYS A 526 15.27 13.60 15.62
CA LYS A 526 15.75 14.60 16.59
C LYS A 526 16.21 15.89 15.92
N ASN A 527 16.96 15.78 14.82
CA ASN A 527 17.45 16.93 14.08
C ASN A 527 16.35 17.67 13.32
N SER A 528 15.37 16.96 12.76
CA SER A 528 14.28 17.56 11.98
C SER A 528 13.29 18.32 12.86
N PHE A 529 13.06 17.84 14.08
CA PHE A 529 12.21 18.52 15.07
C PHE A 529 13.01 19.52 15.92
N GLY A 530 14.30 19.26 16.14
CA GLY A 530 15.13 19.98 17.10
C GLY A 530 14.85 19.55 18.55
N ILE A 531 14.78 18.23 18.79
CA ILE A 531 14.44 17.63 20.11
C ILE A 531 15.47 18.05 21.16
N ALA A 532 15.00 18.39 22.35
CA ALA A 532 15.82 18.88 23.46
C ALA A 532 15.42 18.25 24.81
N PRO A 533 16.11 18.60 25.92
CA PRO A 533 15.68 18.24 27.26
C PRO A 533 14.38 18.93 27.62
N THR A 534 13.52 18.23 28.36
CA THR A 534 12.28 18.79 28.91
C THR A 534 12.54 19.54 30.21
N SER A 535 11.81 20.62 30.48
CA SER A 535 11.92 21.35 31.77
C SER A 535 11.46 20.54 33.00
N SER A 536 10.63 19.50 32.80
CA SER A 536 10.17 18.60 33.86
C SER A 536 9.77 17.22 33.34
N GLU A 537 9.69 16.22 34.23
CA GLU A 537 9.35 14.84 33.86
C GLU A 537 7.90 14.63 33.36
N ASN A 538 7.02 15.60 33.59
CA ASN A 538 5.61 15.54 33.22
C ASN A 538 5.34 16.00 31.79
N LYS A 539 6.39 16.33 31.03
CA LYS A 539 6.28 16.73 29.63
C LYS A 539 6.59 15.58 28.71
N VAL A 540 5.77 15.39 27.68
CA VAL A 540 5.97 14.34 26.68
C VAL A 540 7.32 14.51 25.98
N ALA A 541 7.55 15.68 25.39
CA ALA A 541 8.73 15.99 24.60
C ALA A 541 9.02 17.50 24.63
N SER A 542 10.20 17.90 24.17
CA SER A 542 10.54 19.29 23.86
C SER A 542 11.24 19.40 22.54
N PHE A 543 10.94 20.46 21.77
CA PHE A 543 11.69 20.73 20.55
C PHE A 543 11.60 22.18 20.07
N SER A 544 12.64 22.63 19.36
CA SER A 544 12.75 24.01 18.86
C SER A 544 11.96 24.28 17.58
N GLY A 545 11.64 23.23 16.83
CA GLY A 545 10.99 23.31 15.53
C GLY A 545 11.92 23.80 14.42
N LYS A 546 13.19 24.13 14.71
CA LYS A 546 14.19 24.54 13.70
C LYS A 546 14.59 23.32 12.89
N THR A 547 14.17 23.30 11.63
CA THR A 547 14.26 22.08 10.80
C THR A 547 15.57 21.97 10.03
N GLY A 548 16.35 23.05 9.90
CA GLY A 548 17.49 23.13 8.99
C GLY A 548 17.13 22.95 7.51
N VAL A 549 15.86 23.09 7.12
CA VAL A 549 15.41 23.14 5.72
C VAL A 549 15.26 24.60 5.32
N ASN A 550 15.82 24.97 4.17
CA ASN A 550 15.74 26.34 3.64
C ASN A 550 14.94 26.39 2.35
N ILE A 551 13.88 27.20 2.30
CA ILE A 551 13.11 27.49 1.09
C ILE A 551 13.07 29.00 0.89
N GLY A 552 13.50 29.48 -0.28
CA GLY A 552 13.51 30.92 -0.59
C GLY A 552 14.39 31.76 0.34
N GLY A 553 15.43 31.17 0.93
CA GLY A 553 16.34 31.86 1.87
C GLY A 553 15.83 31.98 3.31
N LYS A 554 14.65 31.41 3.63
CA LYS A 554 14.12 31.30 4.99
C LYS A 554 14.30 29.86 5.50
N GLU A 555 14.84 29.71 6.71
CA GLU A 555 14.82 28.44 7.42
C GLU A 555 13.39 28.15 7.90
N LEU A 556 12.86 26.98 7.55
CA LEU A 556 11.53 26.55 7.95
C LEU A 556 11.51 26.19 9.45
N ASN A 557 10.44 26.60 10.14
CA ASN A 557 10.20 26.25 11.53
C ASN A 557 8.85 25.55 11.70
N LEU A 558 8.82 24.37 12.32
CA LEU A 558 7.58 23.60 12.50
C LEU A 558 6.54 24.35 13.34
N TRP A 559 6.96 25.06 14.39
CA TRP A 559 6.05 25.81 15.23
C TRP A 559 5.40 26.97 14.48
N THR A 560 6.11 27.74 13.65
CA THR A 560 5.51 28.90 12.97
C THR A 560 4.91 28.55 11.61
N ASP A 561 5.52 27.62 10.88
CA ASP A 561 5.24 27.38 9.46
C ASP A 561 4.45 26.09 9.23
N SER A 562 4.31 25.21 10.23
CA SER A 562 3.64 23.92 10.09
C SER A 562 2.43 23.75 11.01
N PHE A 563 2.60 23.86 12.34
CA PHE A 563 1.54 23.62 13.32
C PHE A 563 0.50 24.76 13.36
N SER A 564 -0.25 24.95 12.27
CA SER A 564 -1.26 25.98 12.16
C SER A 564 -2.51 25.63 12.98
N SER A 565 -2.95 26.54 13.84
CA SER A 565 -4.19 26.38 14.61
C SER A 565 -5.41 26.25 13.69
N ASP A 566 -5.42 26.93 12.53
CA ASP A 566 -6.51 26.85 11.55
C ASP A 566 -6.72 25.42 11.01
N TYR A 567 -5.62 24.67 10.86
CA TYR A 567 -5.71 23.27 10.46
C TYR A 567 -6.07 22.38 11.66
N LEU A 568 -5.35 22.55 12.77
CA LEU A 568 -5.43 21.67 13.94
C LEU A 568 -6.74 21.79 14.72
N SER A 569 -7.41 22.95 14.65
CA SER A 569 -8.72 23.14 15.28
C SER A 569 -9.79 22.36 14.53
N THR A 570 -10.76 21.88 15.31
CA THR A 570 -12.02 21.31 14.81
C THR A 570 -13.20 22.22 15.15
N ASP A 571 -12.93 23.38 15.75
CA ASP A 571 -13.90 24.35 16.22
C ASP A 571 -13.68 25.67 15.46
N ASN A 572 -14.67 26.04 14.64
CA ASN A 572 -14.65 27.27 13.86
C ASN A 572 -14.88 28.52 14.72
N GLU A 573 -15.53 28.38 15.87
CA GLU A 573 -15.79 29.50 16.79
C GLU A 573 -14.54 29.82 17.63
N ASN A 574 -13.72 28.80 17.92
CA ASN A 574 -12.48 28.94 18.66
C ASN A 574 -11.30 28.27 17.90
N PRO A 575 -10.79 28.91 16.84
CA PRO A 575 -9.77 28.32 15.96
C PRO A 575 -8.41 28.06 16.64
N ASN A 576 -8.22 28.50 17.88
CA ASN A 576 -7.01 28.26 18.67
C ASN A 576 -7.08 27.00 19.55
N LEU A 577 -8.24 26.32 19.59
CA LEU A 577 -8.48 25.17 20.46
C LEU A 577 -8.32 23.85 19.70
N ILE A 578 -7.41 23.00 20.17
CA ILE A 578 -7.09 21.71 19.54
C ILE A 578 -7.66 20.59 20.41
N TYR A 579 -8.71 19.92 19.94
CA TYR A 579 -9.48 18.94 20.72
C TYR A 579 -9.01 17.50 20.47
N LEU A 580 -8.06 17.00 21.25
CA LEU A 580 -7.61 15.60 21.14
C LEU A 580 -8.63 14.59 21.65
N VAL A 581 -9.62 15.05 22.42
CA VAL A 581 -10.76 14.22 22.86
C VAL A 581 -11.64 13.77 21.70
N TYR A 582 -11.57 14.44 20.54
CA TYR A 582 -12.31 14.06 19.33
C TYR A 582 -11.37 13.39 18.33
N GLU A 583 -11.89 12.38 17.64
CA GLU A 583 -11.10 11.57 16.71
C GLU A 583 -10.49 12.42 15.58
N ASP A 584 -11.25 13.36 15.01
CA ASP A 584 -10.75 14.22 13.94
C ASP A 584 -9.64 15.16 14.42
N GLY A 585 -9.81 15.77 15.61
CA GLY A 585 -8.77 16.61 16.22
C GLY A 585 -7.50 15.82 16.54
N ALA A 586 -7.64 14.62 17.11
CA ALA A 586 -6.52 13.72 17.35
C ALA A 586 -5.82 13.30 16.04
N LYS A 587 -6.58 12.99 14.99
CA LYS A 587 -6.03 12.62 13.68
C LYS A 587 -5.25 13.78 13.06
N LYS A 588 -5.82 14.99 12.98
CA LYS A 588 -5.12 16.16 12.43
C LYS A 588 -3.84 16.49 13.19
N PHE A 589 -3.87 16.34 14.52
CA PHE A 589 -2.70 16.52 15.36
C PHE A 589 -1.62 15.46 15.07
N ASN A 590 -2.01 14.20 14.96
CA ASN A 590 -1.10 13.11 14.58
C ASN A 590 -0.54 13.27 13.16
N ASP A 591 -1.35 13.70 12.19
CA ASP A 591 -0.91 13.97 10.82
C ASP A 591 0.19 15.06 10.83
N ASN A 592 0.03 16.08 11.68
CA ASN A 592 1.03 17.12 11.89
C ASN A 592 2.31 16.62 12.55
N LEU A 593 2.21 15.87 13.65
CA LEU A 593 3.37 15.28 14.33
C LEU A 593 4.10 14.25 13.45
N SER A 594 3.38 13.58 12.56
CA SER A 594 3.94 12.62 11.61
C SER A 594 4.39 13.26 10.29
N LEU A 595 4.20 14.58 10.11
CA LEU A 595 4.57 15.33 8.91
C LEU A 595 3.87 14.82 7.63
N ILE A 596 2.63 14.35 7.74
CA ILE A 596 1.83 13.78 6.64
C ILE A 596 0.56 14.58 6.35
N GLN A 597 0.49 15.84 6.78
CA GLN A 597 -0.60 16.74 6.41
C GLN A 597 -0.65 16.90 4.88
N ASN A 598 -1.76 16.46 4.28
CA ASN A 598 -1.91 16.46 2.82
C ASN A 598 -2.57 17.73 2.26
N SER A 599 -2.96 18.68 3.11
CA SER A 599 -3.71 19.88 2.69
C SER A 599 -3.66 21.00 3.72
N GLY A 600 -3.92 22.24 3.31
CA GLY A 600 -4.02 23.41 4.19
C GLY A 600 -2.67 24.02 4.56
N THR A 601 -2.70 25.09 5.36
CA THR A 601 -1.49 25.82 5.77
C THR A 601 -0.50 24.89 6.46
N GLY A 602 0.73 24.83 5.94
CA GLY A 602 1.81 24.02 6.49
C GLY A 602 2.09 22.69 5.77
N SER A 603 1.26 22.26 4.80
CA SER A 603 1.45 20.99 4.08
C SER A 603 2.79 20.93 3.33
N ASP A 604 3.18 22.00 2.64
CA ASP A 604 4.44 22.03 1.87
C ASP A 604 5.66 22.02 2.79
N THR A 605 5.58 22.71 3.93
CA THR A 605 6.61 22.67 4.98
C THR A 605 6.76 21.26 5.52
N GLN A 606 5.66 20.58 5.88
CA GLN A 606 5.73 19.19 6.36
C GLN A 606 6.31 18.25 5.32
N LYS A 607 5.88 18.38 4.06
CA LYS A 607 6.41 17.56 2.96
C LYS A 607 7.93 17.71 2.83
N ALA A 608 8.44 18.94 2.79
CA ALA A 608 9.88 19.19 2.67
C ALA A 608 10.68 18.67 3.88
N VAL A 609 10.16 18.86 5.09
CA VAL A 609 10.81 18.38 6.32
C VAL A 609 10.76 16.85 6.41
N ARG A 610 9.65 16.22 6.02
CA ARG A 610 9.50 14.77 5.94
C ARG A 610 10.46 14.17 4.92
N GLU A 611 10.58 14.77 3.74
CA GLU A 611 11.53 14.32 2.71
C GLU A 611 12.98 14.35 3.24
N LYS A 612 13.37 15.41 3.95
CA LYS A 612 14.67 15.49 4.63
C LYS A 612 14.81 14.39 5.68
N LEU A 613 13.85 14.23 6.58
CA LEU A 613 13.87 13.23 7.66
C LEU A 613 14.04 11.82 7.10
N LEU A 614 13.22 11.45 6.12
CA LEU A 614 13.26 10.13 5.51
C LEU A 614 14.58 9.90 4.76
N LYS A 615 15.11 10.91 4.06
CA LYS A 615 16.37 10.81 3.32
C LYS A 615 17.59 10.71 4.23
N GLU A 616 17.71 11.62 5.20
CA GLU A 616 18.84 11.64 6.15
C GLU A 616 18.79 10.46 7.12
N GLY A 617 17.59 10.03 7.51
CA GLY A 617 17.35 8.87 8.35
C GLY A 617 17.53 7.53 7.62
N ASN A 618 17.59 7.53 6.28
CA ASN A 618 17.46 6.34 5.44
C ASN A 618 16.23 5.49 5.82
N GLN A 619 15.08 6.16 5.90
CA GLN A 619 13.79 5.57 6.27
C GLN A 619 12.82 5.67 5.11
N THR A 620 11.93 4.70 5.01
CA THR A 620 10.72 4.78 4.17
C THR A 620 9.51 5.21 4.96
N ASN A 621 9.47 4.88 6.27
CA ASN A 621 8.38 5.21 7.17
C ASN A 621 8.82 6.12 8.32
N PHE A 622 7.90 6.99 8.72
CA PHE A 622 7.99 7.81 9.93
C PHE A 622 6.58 8.13 10.41
N SER A 623 6.31 7.93 11.70
CA SER A 623 5.12 8.48 12.35
C SER A 623 5.37 8.73 13.83
N TRP A 624 4.78 9.80 14.35
CA TRP A 624 4.70 10.12 15.77
C TRP A 624 3.25 10.49 16.09
N GLU A 625 2.60 9.67 16.91
CA GLU A 625 1.15 9.71 17.04
C GLU A 625 0.68 9.47 18.47
N PHE A 626 -0.41 10.11 18.88
CA PHE A 626 -1.18 9.74 20.04
C PHE A 626 -2.26 8.70 19.68
N GLY A 627 -2.73 7.92 20.66
CA GLY A 627 -3.89 7.05 20.45
C GLY A 627 -5.11 7.82 19.92
N THR A 628 -5.76 7.27 18.89
CA THR A 628 -6.95 7.88 18.26
C THR A 628 -8.26 7.17 18.59
N SER A 629 -8.19 5.90 19.02
CA SER A 629 -9.38 5.13 19.37
C SER A 629 -10.08 5.72 20.60
N TYR A 630 -11.39 5.50 20.73
CA TYR A 630 -12.16 6.06 21.84
C TYR A 630 -11.60 5.67 23.23
N SER A 631 -11.07 4.45 23.37
CA SER A 631 -10.46 3.95 24.61
C SER A 631 -9.08 4.54 24.87
N ASP A 632 -8.35 4.93 23.82
CA ASP A 632 -6.93 5.27 23.91
C ASP A 632 -6.66 6.77 23.77
N ARG A 633 -7.63 7.55 23.28
CA ARG A 633 -7.43 8.98 23.00
C ARG A 633 -7.29 9.81 24.25
N VAL A 634 -6.40 10.80 24.16
CA VAL A 634 -6.13 11.75 25.23
C VAL A 634 -7.36 12.66 25.41
N ARG A 635 -7.94 12.69 26.61
CA ARG A 635 -9.14 13.49 26.92
C ARG A 635 -8.80 14.94 27.28
N VAL A 636 -8.05 15.62 26.42
CA VAL A 636 -7.58 16.99 26.62
C VAL A 636 -7.89 17.90 25.44
N ARG A 637 -7.86 19.20 25.73
CA ARG A 637 -7.83 20.29 24.76
C ARG A 637 -6.50 21.03 24.90
N PHE A 638 -5.82 21.24 23.78
CA PHE A 638 -4.60 22.04 23.73
C PHE A 638 -4.86 23.47 23.22
N ILE A 639 -3.99 24.38 23.65
CA ILE A 639 -3.70 25.65 22.98
C ILE A 639 -2.24 25.64 22.56
N LYS A 640 -1.95 26.08 21.34
CA LYS A 640 -0.57 26.34 20.90
C LYS A 640 -0.18 27.76 21.33
N SER A 641 0.92 27.89 22.06
CA SER A 641 1.48 29.18 22.47
C SER A 641 2.94 29.30 22.09
N LEU A 642 3.33 30.42 21.47
CA LEU A 642 4.72 30.72 21.10
C LEU A 642 5.45 31.60 22.12
N GLU A 643 4.70 32.31 22.96
CA GLU A 643 5.22 33.31 23.89
C GLU A 643 4.62 33.10 25.30
N ASP A 644 5.24 33.70 26.32
CA ASP A 644 4.77 33.63 27.71
C ASP A 644 3.79 34.76 28.08
N GLU A 645 3.24 35.49 27.10
CA GLU A 645 2.51 36.73 27.35
C GLU A 645 1.28 36.52 28.26
N GLY A 646 1.32 37.13 29.45
CA GLY A 646 0.18 37.24 30.37
C GLY A 646 -0.02 36.08 31.34
N ALA A 647 0.83 35.05 31.33
CA ALA A 647 0.70 33.92 32.25
C ALA A 647 1.24 34.23 33.66
N PRO A 648 0.54 33.85 34.75
CA PRO A 648 1.12 33.87 36.10
C PRO A 648 2.47 33.14 36.14
N LYS A 649 3.43 33.67 36.92
CA LYS A 649 4.84 33.20 37.02
C LYS A 649 5.04 31.69 37.32
N ASP A 650 3.96 30.96 37.61
CA ASP A 650 3.95 29.55 37.98
C ASP A 650 3.50 28.63 36.83
N ARG A 651 3.29 29.18 35.63
CA ARG A 651 2.84 28.44 34.43
C ARG A 651 3.96 28.35 33.40
N ASP A 652 4.16 27.14 32.89
CA ASP A 652 5.08 26.83 31.80
C ASP A 652 4.30 26.88 30.47
N THR A 653 4.46 27.98 29.73
CA THR A 653 3.49 28.40 28.70
C THR A 653 3.99 28.42 27.25
N LYS A 654 5.17 27.85 26.93
CA LYS A 654 5.58 27.71 25.52
C LYS A 654 5.33 26.29 25.00
N GLY A 655 4.60 26.17 23.89
CA GLY A 655 4.29 24.91 23.20
C GLY A 655 2.80 24.54 23.19
N PHE A 656 2.49 23.25 23.19
CA PHE A 656 1.11 22.76 23.28
C PHE A 656 0.70 22.63 24.75
N ILE A 657 -0.06 23.62 25.23
CA ILE A 657 -0.53 23.77 26.62
C ILE A 657 -1.83 23.01 26.82
N ILE A 658 -1.94 22.22 27.91
CA ILE A 658 -3.21 21.62 28.34
C ILE A 658 -4.15 22.72 28.85
N ASP A 659 -5.06 23.20 28.03
CA ASP A 659 -6.02 24.24 28.43
C ASP A 659 -7.27 23.66 29.11
N GLY A 660 -7.72 22.50 28.62
CA GLY A 660 -8.91 21.79 29.13
C GLY A 660 -8.67 20.30 29.30
N ILE A 661 -9.31 19.71 30.31
CA ILE A 661 -9.34 18.27 30.57
C ILE A 661 -10.82 17.87 30.67
N TYR A 662 -11.23 16.86 29.89
CA TYR A 662 -12.62 16.42 29.80
C TYR A 662 -12.92 15.30 30.80
N GLY A 663 -14.01 15.47 31.57
CA GLY A 663 -14.33 14.57 32.66
C GLY A 663 -13.20 14.53 33.69
N SER A 664 -12.74 13.33 34.06
CA SER A 664 -11.57 13.14 34.92
C SER A 664 -10.23 13.18 34.18
N GLY A 665 -10.23 13.25 32.83
CA GLY A 665 -9.05 13.04 31.99
C GLY A 665 -8.79 11.55 31.72
N SER A 666 -7.54 11.23 31.35
CA SER A 666 -7.09 9.88 31.01
C SER A 666 -6.05 9.37 32.01
N ASP A 667 -6.19 8.12 32.47
CA ASP A 667 -5.25 7.47 33.39
C ASP A 667 -3.88 7.25 32.76
N ASN A 668 -3.89 6.88 31.48
CA ASN A 668 -2.76 6.79 30.60
C ASN A 668 -3.21 7.18 29.18
N ALA A 669 -2.25 7.45 28.31
CA ALA A 669 -2.48 7.50 26.88
C ALA A 669 -1.29 6.92 26.12
N PRO A 670 -1.50 6.19 25.02
CA PRO A 670 -0.41 5.69 24.21
C PRO A 670 0.14 6.78 23.30
N ILE A 671 1.47 6.81 23.21
CA ILE A 671 2.24 7.54 22.20
C ILE A 671 2.98 6.50 21.36
N ARG A 672 2.75 6.54 20.05
CA ARG A 672 3.32 5.62 19.07
C ARG A 672 4.43 6.31 18.30
N PHE A 673 5.50 5.57 18.04
CA PHE A 673 6.64 6.03 17.26
C PHE A 673 7.08 4.94 16.31
N ASN A 674 7.08 5.26 15.02
CA ASN A 674 7.41 4.30 13.97
C ASN A 674 8.54 4.81 13.06
N LEU A 675 9.44 3.90 12.72
CA LEU A 675 10.47 3.93 11.69
C LEU A 675 10.46 2.56 10.99
N ASP A 676 11.31 2.31 9.99
CA ASP A 676 11.31 1.00 9.29
C ASP A 676 11.59 -0.16 10.27
N PHE A 677 12.62 0.01 11.09
CA PHE A 677 13.01 -0.94 12.14
C PHE A 677 12.59 -0.49 13.54
N MET A 678 11.54 0.33 13.68
CA MET A 678 10.95 0.68 14.96
C MET A 678 9.43 0.80 14.90
N ASN A 679 8.72 0.14 15.80
CA ASN A 679 7.27 0.15 15.96
C ASN A 679 6.96 0.01 17.44
N ILE A 680 6.98 1.14 18.14
CA ILE A 680 6.89 1.20 19.61
C ILE A 680 5.68 2.03 20.04
N GLU A 681 5.00 1.55 21.08
CA GLU A 681 4.00 2.31 21.81
C GLU A 681 4.45 2.49 23.27
N PHE A 682 4.56 3.75 23.70
CA PHE A 682 4.76 4.11 25.09
C PHE A 682 3.44 4.52 25.72
N ARG A 683 3.04 3.85 26.80
CA ARG A 683 1.95 4.32 27.65
C ARG A 683 2.46 5.43 28.56
N VAL A 684 1.84 6.59 28.44
CA VAL A 684 2.17 7.83 29.14
C VAL A 684 1.14 8.11 30.23
N ASP A 685 1.60 8.08 31.47
CA ASP A 685 0.81 8.11 32.70
C ASP A 685 0.32 9.51 33.06
N THR A 686 -0.85 9.60 33.69
CA THR A 686 -1.45 10.67 34.53
C THR A 686 -1.33 12.15 34.14
N ILE A 687 -0.49 12.55 33.18
CA ILE A 687 -0.30 13.96 32.82
C ILE A 687 -1.55 14.58 32.18
N TRP A 688 -2.47 13.72 31.75
CA TRP A 688 -3.76 14.04 31.15
C TRP A 688 -4.91 14.08 32.18
N LYS A 689 -4.66 13.80 33.47
CA LYS A 689 -5.68 13.83 34.53
C LYS A 689 -5.87 15.23 35.08
N LEU A 690 -7.11 15.56 35.45
CA LEU A 690 -7.40 16.80 36.16
C LEU A 690 -6.64 16.89 37.49
N SER A 691 -6.54 15.78 38.22
CA SER A 691 -5.84 15.68 39.50
C SER A 691 -4.31 15.84 39.40
N SER A 692 -3.73 15.80 38.20
CA SER A 692 -2.27 15.95 38.01
C SER A 692 -1.79 17.39 38.19
N GLY A 693 -2.69 18.37 38.16
CA GLY A 693 -2.33 19.79 38.20
C GLY A 693 -1.54 20.26 36.96
N ASN A 694 -1.60 19.53 35.84
CA ASN A 694 -0.93 19.90 34.60
C ASN A 694 -1.76 20.79 33.67
N ARG A 695 -2.98 21.16 34.08
CA ARG A 695 -3.74 22.21 33.38
C ARG A 695 -2.92 23.50 33.38
N TYR A 696 -2.86 24.14 32.21
CA TYR A 696 -2.05 25.31 31.88
C TYR A 696 -0.53 25.08 31.88
N LYS A 697 -0.09 23.84 31.74
CA LYS A 697 1.31 23.49 31.46
C LYS A 697 1.44 22.93 30.06
N SER A 698 2.57 23.19 29.42
CA SER A 698 2.94 22.56 28.15
C SER A 698 3.10 21.05 28.33
N ALA A 699 2.38 20.27 27.51
CA ALA A 699 2.59 18.83 27.40
C ALA A 699 3.73 18.53 26.43
N ILE A 700 3.85 19.32 25.37
CA ILE A 700 4.98 19.37 24.44
C ILE A 700 5.48 20.81 24.47
N GLU A 701 6.74 21.03 24.83
CA GLU A 701 7.30 22.37 25.02
C GLU A 701 8.07 22.87 23.79
N ILE A 702 8.10 24.19 23.62
CA ILE A 702 9.03 24.87 22.71
C ILE A 702 10.31 25.20 23.47
N VAL A 703 11.46 24.99 22.82
CA VAL A 703 12.77 25.47 23.29
C VAL A 703 13.41 26.39 22.25
N GLU A 704 14.22 27.36 22.68
CA GLU A 704 14.87 28.33 21.79
C GLU A 704 16.25 27.89 21.29
#